data_AF-A0A1I2DYZ6-F1
#
_entry.id   AF-A0A1I2DYZ6-F1
#
_cell.length_a   1.000
_cell.length_b   1.000
_cell.length_c   1.000
_cell.angle_alpha   90.00
_cell.angle_beta   90.00
_cell.angle_gamma   90.00
#
_symmetry.space_group_name_H-M   'P 1'
#
loop_
_entity.id
_entity.type
_entity.pdbx_description
1 polymer ?
#
loop_
_entity_poly.entity_id
_entity_poly.type
_entity_poly.pdbx_seq_one_letter_code
_entity_poly.pdbx_strand_id
1 'polypeptide(L)'
;MSDQENWNEINRKHLATMIVWIRLQLQRLIPVAKPPSVKQEEPKMLSNCFRSNRSGKKEEKKMLTPPVAASIDEAIARARQKMLELEKNNPPPALSLLASNLGLSEFDRNVLALCAAAALDTRIISLCAKVPENLNKPYPTFALTFTLFDNPDWGTLSPYGPLRHWRLLEINQPGAQPLTSATLAIDERIVNYLKGLNYLDDRLAPLIDPMNIQIPEGRLPPSQQQIVDNIIVNIKFSNSLGQIPVIELLGHDLASKHQVAGIVATALGLNLKTISFRVLPDQIGDFETFTRLWHRESLLMPLALYIEVDGMVDAEKTKLKRFLGRSSGVIFLDIQDAKNEVTRDRLSVEVNKPTSAEQEQIWIKALNGQALDLAQRIAEQFSFDQNEILHLTKIALSQAAGNESELNKNLWQICRVAAREGMEQLAQRIDAKADWEQLVLPPEQKALLQQITDQIAQRNRVYDTWGFREKMNRGLGINALFAGESGTGKTMAAEVIANELQLDLFRIDLSQVVNKYIGETEKNLRKLFDAAEDSGAILFFDEADALFGKRSEVKDSHDRYANIEINYLLQRMESYRGLAILATNMKSALDKAFMRRLRFIVEFPFPGSEERKEIWRKIFPSNTPIDENLDLQRLAKMNLTGGNIHNVALNAAFLAAQQPDGKVTMPLILNAARTEFKKLERPAKESDFRWLDKTEAK
;
A
#
# COMPACT_ATOMS: atom_id res chain seq x y z
N MET A 1 37.82 -11.69 11.38
CA MET A 1 37.26 -10.40 10.93
C MET A 1 36.19 -10.72 9.92
N SER A 2 35.01 -10.14 10.04
CA SER A 2 33.97 -10.28 9.01
C SER A 2 34.48 -9.70 7.68
N ASP A 3 33.94 -10.14 6.54
CA ASP A 3 34.32 -9.61 5.23
C ASP A 3 34.17 -8.08 5.16
N GLN A 4 33.19 -7.53 5.89
CA GLN A 4 32.97 -6.09 6.03
C GLN A 4 34.07 -5.37 6.82
N GLU A 5 34.53 -5.95 7.93
CA GLU A 5 35.63 -5.39 8.72
C GLU A 5 36.94 -5.35 7.93
N ASN A 6 37.20 -6.39 7.14
CA ASN A 6 38.36 -6.46 6.27
C ASN A 6 38.30 -5.39 5.16
N TRP A 7 37.14 -5.24 4.50
CA TRP A 7 36.95 -4.20 3.49
C TRP A 7 37.09 -2.79 4.09
N ASN A 8 36.51 -2.53 5.26
CA ASN A 8 36.63 -1.25 5.96
C ASN A 8 38.10 -0.89 6.24
N GLU A 9 38.93 -1.88 6.58
CA GLU A 9 40.36 -1.66 6.81
C GLU A 9 41.12 -1.32 5.53
N ILE A 10 40.83 -2.04 4.44
CA ILE A 10 41.40 -1.75 3.10
C ILE A 10 40.99 -0.35 2.65
N ASN A 11 39.71 -0.01 2.79
CA ASN A 11 39.17 1.30 2.42
C ASN A 11 39.83 2.43 3.23
N ARG A 12 40.00 2.25 4.54
CA ARG A 12 40.70 3.21 5.41
C ARG A 12 42.16 3.41 4.99
N LYS A 13 42.87 2.33 4.67
CA LYS A 13 44.27 2.39 4.17
C LYS A 13 44.34 3.11 2.82
N HIS A 14 43.38 2.87 1.92
CA HIS A 14 43.31 3.54 0.63
C HIS A 14 43.09 5.04 0.80
N LEU A 15 42.11 5.43 1.62
CA LEU A 15 41.80 6.83 1.91
C LEU A 15 43.00 7.56 2.55
N ALA A 16 43.69 6.93 3.50
CA ALA A 16 44.89 7.50 4.11
C ALA A 16 46.03 7.68 3.10
N THR A 17 46.23 6.70 2.21
CA THR A 17 47.26 6.76 1.16
C THR A 17 46.93 7.83 0.12
N MET A 18 45.64 8.00 -0.23
CA MET A 18 45.14 9.06 -1.10
C MET A 18 45.43 10.45 -0.54
N ILE A 19 45.16 10.68 0.74
CA ILE A 19 45.46 11.98 1.40
C ILE A 19 46.96 12.29 1.36
N VAL A 20 47.82 11.28 1.59
CA VAL A 20 49.28 11.43 1.48
C VAL A 20 49.68 11.77 0.04
N TRP A 21 49.11 11.08 -0.95
CA TRP A 21 49.39 11.34 -2.37
C TRP A 21 49.00 12.77 -2.77
N ILE A 22 47.81 13.24 -2.40
CA ILE A 22 47.36 14.63 -2.65
C ILE A 22 48.29 15.63 -1.97
N ARG A 23 48.71 15.37 -0.73
CA ARG A 23 49.63 16.26 -0.01
C ARG A 23 50.95 16.42 -0.75
N LEU A 24 51.52 15.32 -1.24
CA LEU A 24 52.78 15.32 -1.98
C LEU A 24 52.64 16.05 -3.32
N GLN A 25 51.51 15.86 -4.01
CA GLN A 25 51.20 16.60 -5.25
C GLN A 25 51.16 18.11 -5.03
N LEU A 26 50.52 18.58 -3.95
CA LEU A 26 50.49 20.00 -3.62
C LEU A 26 51.87 20.54 -3.25
N GLN A 27 52.66 19.77 -2.49
CA GLN A 27 54.02 20.14 -2.11
C GLN A 27 54.96 20.27 -3.31
N ARG A 28 54.78 19.47 -4.36
CA ARG A 28 55.53 19.54 -5.61
C ARG A 28 55.44 20.92 -6.28
N LEU A 29 54.30 21.62 -6.13
CA LEU A 29 54.05 22.94 -6.72
C LEU A 29 54.47 24.11 -5.83
N ILE A 30 54.89 23.87 -4.58
CA ILE A 30 55.32 24.93 -3.66
C ILE A 30 56.83 25.18 -3.85
N PRO A 31 57.25 26.39 -4.27
CA PRO A 31 58.66 26.69 -4.45
C PRO A 31 59.41 26.60 -3.11
N VAL A 32 60.52 25.85 -3.09
CA VAL A 32 61.43 25.79 -1.94
C VAL A 32 62.08 27.16 -1.76
N ALA A 33 61.89 27.81 -0.61
CA ALA A 33 62.53 29.08 -0.30
C ALA A 33 64.06 28.92 -0.35
N LYS A 34 64.74 29.70 -1.21
CA LYS A 34 66.20 29.86 -1.12
C LYS A 34 66.55 30.47 0.24
N PRO A 35 67.53 29.95 0.98
CA PRO A 35 67.99 30.59 2.21
C PRO A 35 68.53 32.00 1.88
N PRO A 36 68.35 32.98 2.78
CA PRO A 36 68.78 34.35 2.53
C PRO A 36 70.29 34.41 2.30
N SER A 37 70.70 35.03 1.19
CA SER A 37 72.11 35.29 0.91
C SER A 37 72.68 36.23 1.98
N VAL A 38 73.56 35.70 2.82
CA VAL A 38 74.35 36.46 3.78
C VAL A 38 75.13 37.52 3.01
N LYS A 39 74.86 38.80 3.28
CA LYS A 39 75.72 39.90 2.81
C LYS A 39 77.09 39.72 3.46
N GLN A 40 78.12 39.63 2.62
CA GLN A 40 79.52 39.64 3.05
C GLN A 40 79.82 41.02 3.66
N GLU A 41 80.08 41.07 4.97
CA GLU A 41 80.85 42.16 5.56
C GLU A 41 82.33 41.78 5.52
N GLU A 42 83.14 42.66 4.92
CA GLU A 42 84.59 42.54 4.87
C GLU A 42 85.22 42.67 6.28
N PRO A 43 86.32 41.95 6.56
CA PRO A 43 86.83 41.79 7.92
C PRO A 43 87.70 42.97 8.36
N LYS A 44 87.44 43.51 9.55
CA LYS A 44 88.43 44.31 10.30
C LYS A 44 89.36 43.37 11.05
N MET A 45 90.63 43.40 10.64
CA MET A 45 91.76 42.78 11.33
C MET A 45 91.89 43.27 12.77
N LEU A 46 92.04 42.34 13.72
CA LEU A 46 92.93 42.48 14.87
C LEU A 46 93.45 41.08 15.27
N SER A 47 94.68 41.08 15.75
CA SER A 47 95.67 40.01 15.68
C SER A 47 95.90 39.27 17.01
N ASN A 48 96.56 38.12 16.85
CA ASN A 48 97.51 37.45 17.76
C ASN A 48 97.07 36.24 18.62
N CYS A 49 97.90 35.19 18.44
CA CYS A 49 98.34 34.14 19.37
C CYS A 49 97.28 33.11 19.82
N PHE A 50 97.39 31.81 19.51
CA PHE A 50 98.50 30.89 19.79
C PHE A 50 98.45 29.67 18.84
N ARG A 51 99.63 29.17 18.48
CA ARG A 51 99.87 27.84 17.88
C ARG A 51 100.08 26.82 19.00
N SER A 52 99.48 25.63 18.89
CA SER A 52 100.17 24.37 19.19
C SER A 52 99.51 23.16 18.54
N ASN A 53 100.34 22.41 17.81
CA ASN A 53 100.12 21.12 17.15
C ASN A 53 99.44 20.03 18.00
N ARG A 54 98.60 19.19 17.37
CA ARG A 54 98.93 17.79 17.03
C ARG A 54 97.83 17.07 16.23
N SER A 55 98.18 16.80 14.96
CA SER A 55 97.94 15.59 14.15
C SER A 55 96.88 14.55 14.59
N GLY A 56 95.83 14.43 13.77
CA GLY A 56 95.67 13.24 12.93
C GLY A 56 94.58 12.24 13.28
N LYS A 57 93.41 12.36 12.65
CA LYS A 57 92.86 11.30 11.77
C LYS A 57 91.86 11.91 10.79
N LYS A 58 92.11 11.64 9.51
CA LYS A 58 91.30 12.01 8.35
C LYS A 58 89.95 11.31 8.42
N GLU A 59 88.87 12.07 8.38
CA GLU A 59 87.61 11.62 7.77
C GLU A 59 87.30 12.57 6.62
N GLU A 60 87.32 12.02 5.41
CA GLU A 60 86.93 12.69 4.18
C GLU A 60 85.45 13.09 4.26
N LYS A 61 85.19 14.37 4.53
CA LYS A 61 83.90 15.00 4.24
C LYS A 61 83.70 15.02 2.72
N LYS A 62 83.02 14.01 2.18
CA LYS A 62 82.34 14.13 0.89
C LYS A 62 81.33 15.28 0.99
N MET A 63 81.65 16.40 0.35
CA MET A 63 80.68 17.42 -0.03
C MET A 63 79.65 16.77 -0.96
N LEU A 64 78.45 16.49 -0.46
CA LEU A 64 77.27 16.21 -1.26
C LEU A 64 76.47 17.52 -1.35
N THR A 65 76.46 18.11 -2.55
CA THR A 65 75.48 19.09 -2.99
C THR A 65 74.10 18.41 -3.14
N PRO A 66 72.98 19.17 -3.08
CA PRO A 66 71.72 18.68 -2.50
C PRO A 66 70.79 17.99 -3.52
N PRO A 67 69.99 16.99 -3.11
CA PRO A 67 68.82 16.51 -3.86
C PRO A 67 67.54 16.84 -3.08
N VAL A 68 66.71 17.79 -3.56
CA VAL A 68 65.38 18.04 -2.95
C VAL A 68 64.24 17.75 -3.93
N ALA A 69 64.44 17.87 -5.25
CA ALA A 69 63.39 17.63 -6.24
C ALA A 69 63.15 16.12 -6.54
N ALA A 70 64.21 15.31 -6.68
CA ALA A 70 64.10 13.89 -7.03
C ALA A 70 63.37 13.03 -5.96
N SER A 71 63.33 13.47 -4.69
CA SER A 71 62.73 12.70 -3.60
C SER A 71 61.20 12.79 -3.53
N ILE A 72 60.59 13.87 -4.04
CA ILE A 72 59.13 14.07 -3.93
C ILE A 72 58.42 13.31 -5.05
N ASP A 73 58.91 13.36 -6.28
CA ASP A 73 58.31 12.64 -7.40
C ASP A 73 58.35 11.11 -7.19
N GLU A 74 59.45 10.58 -6.63
CA GLU A 74 59.52 9.17 -6.21
C GLU A 74 58.54 8.82 -5.09
N ALA A 75 58.27 9.75 -4.16
CA ALA A 75 57.28 9.54 -3.10
C ALA A 75 55.85 9.58 -3.65
N ILE A 76 55.55 10.46 -4.61
CA ILE A 76 54.28 10.51 -5.35
C ILE A 76 54.04 9.19 -6.08
N ALA A 77 55.04 8.71 -6.84
CA ALA A 77 54.94 7.46 -7.58
C ALA A 77 54.69 6.26 -6.66
N ARG A 78 55.41 6.16 -5.54
CA ARG A 78 55.20 5.12 -4.51
C ARG A 78 53.81 5.17 -3.90
N ALA A 79 53.32 6.37 -3.55
CA ALA A 79 51.98 6.54 -3.00
C ALA A 79 50.90 6.14 -4.01
N ARG A 80 51.07 6.51 -5.29
CA ARG A 80 50.15 6.11 -6.38
C ARG A 80 50.17 4.59 -6.62
N GLN A 81 51.33 3.95 -6.64
CA GLN A 81 51.44 2.49 -6.76
C GLN A 81 50.73 1.78 -5.61
N LYS A 82 50.92 2.24 -4.37
CA LYS A 82 50.23 1.67 -3.21
C LYS A 82 48.70 1.82 -3.29
N MET A 83 48.19 2.94 -3.81
CA MET A 83 46.76 3.09 -4.08
C MET A 83 46.30 2.06 -5.11
N LEU A 84 47.01 1.93 -6.23
CA LEU A 84 46.68 0.96 -7.29
C LEU A 84 46.71 -0.50 -6.78
N GLU A 85 47.59 -0.85 -5.86
CA GLU A 85 47.60 -2.16 -5.22
C GLU A 85 46.37 -2.39 -4.35
N LEU A 86 45.98 -1.38 -3.55
CA LEU A 86 44.77 -1.45 -2.73
C LEU A 86 43.50 -1.52 -3.58
N GLU A 87 43.52 -0.94 -4.78
CA GLU A 87 42.41 -0.96 -5.74
C GLU A 87 42.18 -2.32 -6.41
N LYS A 88 43.16 -3.23 -6.37
CA LYS A 88 43.04 -4.60 -6.88
C LYS A 88 42.27 -5.53 -5.95
N ASN A 89 41.92 -5.09 -4.73
CA ASN A 89 41.11 -5.90 -3.81
C ASN A 89 39.68 -6.05 -4.33
N ASN A 90 39.00 -7.11 -3.90
CA ASN A 90 37.60 -7.36 -4.22
C ASN A 90 36.77 -7.50 -2.92
N PRO A 91 35.82 -6.59 -2.63
CA PRO A 91 35.49 -5.41 -3.43
C PRO A 91 36.58 -4.32 -3.38
N PRO A 92 36.70 -3.48 -4.42
CA PRO A 92 37.66 -2.38 -4.42
C PRO A 92 37.28 -1.30 -3.38
N PRO A 93 38.20 -0.37 -3.04
CA PRO A 93 37.93 0.74 -2.13
C PRO A 93 36.80 1.66 -2.63
N ALA A 94 36.15 2.38 -1.71
CA ALA A 94 34.97 3.18 -1.97
C ALA A 94 35.16 4.20 -3.10
N LEU A 95 36.31 4.87 -3.19
CA LEU A 95 36.57 5.83 -4.28
C LEU A 95 36.54 5.17 -5.66
N SER A 96 37.04 3.93 -5.76
CA SER A 96 37.05 3.19 -7.02
C SER A 96 35.67 2.67 -7.39
N LEU A 97 34.91 2.17 -6.40
CA LEU A 97 33.50 1.77 -6.59
C LEU A 97 32.64 2.95 -7.04
N LEU A 98 32.79 4.11 -6.40
CA LEU A 98 32.08 5.32 -6.77
C LEU A 98 32.41 5.75 -8.20
N ALA A 99 33.71 5.74 -8.54
CA ALA A 99 34.16 6.15 -9.86
C ALA A 99 33.62 5.21 -10.96
N SER A 100 33.64 3.89 -10.74
CA SER A 100 33.10 2.92 -11.69
C SER A 100 31.59 3.04 -11.85
N ASN A 101 30.86 3.17 -10.74
CA ASN A 101 29.40 3.15 -10.77
C ASN A 101 28.81 4.45 -11.35
N LEU A 102 29.48 5.59 -11.15
CA LEU A 102 29.01 6.89 -11.62
C LEU A 102 29.71 7.37 -12.91
N GLY A 103 30.63 6.56 -13.47
CA GLY A 103 31.32 6.84 -14.73
C GLY A 103 32.28 8.02 -14.66
N LEU A 104 33.02 8.17 -13.56
CA LEU A 104 34.01 9.24 -13.42
C LEU A 104 35.27 8.94 -14.26
N SER A 105 35.77 9.94 -14.96
CA SER A 105 37.10 9.88 -15.58
C SER A 105 38.19 9.82 -14.51
N GLU A 106 39.42 9.48 -14.92
CA GLU A 106 40.58 9.55 -14.01
C GLU A 106 40.78 10.98 -13.47
N PHE A 107 40.56 11.99 -14.32
CA PHE A 107 40.64 13.39 -13.91
C PHE A 107 39.54 13.74 -12.90
N ASP A 108 38.28 13.36 -13.14
CA ASP A 108 37.18 13.59 -12.19
C ASP A 108 37.45 12.93 -10.83
N ARG A 109 37.99 11.71 -10.85
CA ARG A 109 38.38 10.97 -9.65
C ARG A 109 39.46 11.69 -8.86
N ASN A 110 40.45 12.27 -9.53
CA ASN A 110 41.53 13.04 -8.90
C ASN A 110 41.02 14.37 -8.31
N VAL A 111 40.11 15.06 -9.00
CA VAL A 111 39.43 16.26 -8.50
C VAL A 111 38.65 15.93 -7.22
N LEU A 112 37.87 14.85 -7.23
CA LEU A 112 37.12 14.39 -6.05
C LEU A 112 38.05 14.00 -4.90
N ALA A 113 39.18 13.34 -5.19
CA ALA A 113 40.20 12.99 -4.19
C ALA A 113 40.83 14.22 -3.53
N LEU A 114 41.12 15.28 -4.28
CA LEU A 114 41.60 16.56 -3.72
C LEU A 114 40.58 17.17 -2.78
N CYS A 115 39.31 17.23 -3.19
CA CYS A 115 38.24 17.79 -2.37
C CYS A 115 38.00 16.96 -1.10
N ALA A 116 37.99 15.62 -1.22
CA ALA A 116 37.92 14.71 -0.08
C ALA A 116 39.10 14.91 0.90
N ALA A 117 40.32 15.02 0.38
CA ALA A 117 41.50 15.26 1.21
C ALA A 117 41.43 16.62 1.93
N ALA A 118 40.91 17.67 1.28
CA ALA A 118 40.69 18.98 1.88
C ALA A 118 39.64 18.94 3.00
N ALA A 119 38.57 18.16 2.85
CA ALA A 119 37.54 17.97 3.87
C ALA A 119 38.04 17.16 5.08
N LEU A 120 38.96 16.20 4.87
CA LEU A 120 39.42 15.28 5.91
C LEU A 120 40.71 15.74 6.62
N ASP A 121 41.51 16.60 6.00
CA ASP A 121 42.80 17.03 6.52
C ASP A 121 43.04 18.54 6.30
N THR A 122 42.95 19.31 7.38
CA THR A 122 43.13 20.77 7.38
C THR A 122 44.51 21.23 6.89
N ARG A 123 45.52 20.34 6.86
CA ARG A 123 46.83 20.64 6.29
C ARG A 123 46.76 20.81 4.76
N ILE A 124 45.83 20.14 4.10
CA ILE A 124 45.62 20.26 2.64
C ILE A 124 45.15 21.67 2.28
N ILE A 125 44.18 22.19 3.03
CA ILE A 125 43.68 23.59 2.92
C ILE A 125 44.85 24.59 3.03
N SER A 126 45.74 24.38 4.00
CA SER A 126 46.93 25.22 4.21
C SER A 126 47.95 25.13 3.07
N LEU A 127 48.02 23.99 2.39
CA LEU A 127 48.89 23.80 1.22
C LEU A 127 48.27 24.43 -0.03
N CYS A 128 46.95 24.33 -0.23
CA CYS A 128 46.25 24.97 -1.34
C CYS A 128 46.53 26.48 -1.42
N ALA A 129 46.57 27.18 -0.27
CA ALA A 129 46.85 28.62 -0.22
C ALA A 129 48.30 29.00 -0.59
N LYS A 130 49.24 28.04 -0.51
CA LYS A 130 50.67 28.25 -0.77
C LYS A 130 51.07 27.99 -2.22
N VAL A 131 50.18 27.39 -3.02
CA VAL A 131 50.44 27.12 -4.44
C VAL A 131 50.36 28.45 -5.22
N PRO A 132 51.37 28.82 -6.01
CA PRO A 132 51.40 30.11 -6.74
C PRO A 132 50.21 30.34 -7.67
N GLU A 133 49.62 29.28 -8.21
CA GLU A 133 48.47 29.37 -9.12
C GLU A 133 47.12 29.45 -8.38
N ASN A 134 47.14 29.34 -7.04
CA ASN A 134 45.96 29.44 -6.17
C ASN A 134 46.21 30.45 -5.02
N LEU A 135 46.88 31.56 -5.35
CA LEU A 135 47.33 32.60 -4.40
C LEU A 135 46.24 33.01 -3.41
N ASN A 136 46.52 32.82 -2.11
CA ASN A 136 45.67 33.18 -0.97
C ASN A 136 44.26 32.57 -0.96
N LYS A 137 44.02 31.50 -1.72
CA LYS A 137 42.76 30.73 -1.68
C LYS A 137 42.97 29.44 -0.88
N PRO A 138 42.51 29.35 0.39
CA PRO A 138 42.69 28.17 1.24
C PRO A 138 41.68 27.05 0.88
N TYR A 139 41.46 26.77 -0.39
CA TYR A 139 40.48 25.79 -0.83
C TYR A 139 40.79 25.26 -2.24
N PRO A 140 40.35 24.04 -2.58
CA PRO A 140 40.44 23.52 -3.94
C PRO A 140 39.65 24.39 -4.94
N THR A 141 40.22 24.59 -6.13
CA THR A 141 39.61 25.29 -7.26
C THR A 141 39.87 24.48 -8.54
N PHE A 142 39.05 24.66 -9.59
CA PHE A 142 39.31 23.97 -10.85
C PHE A 142 40.64 24.41 -11.48
N ALA A 143 41.00 25.69 -11.35
CA ALA A 143 42.30 26.20 -11.77
C ALA A 143 43.44 25.40 -11.11
N LEU A 144 43.38 25.20 -9.79
CA LEU A 144 44.36 24.37 -9.08
C LEU A 144 44.37 22.93 -9.59
N THR A 145 43.21 22.33 -9.89
CA THR A 145 43.15 20.94 -10.36
C THR A 145 43.78 20.75 -11.74
N PHE A 146 43.66 21.74 -12.63
CA PHE A 146 44.27 21.68 -13.97
C PHE A 146 45.80 21.78 -13.92
N THR A 147 46.35 22.42 -12.90
CA THR A 147 47.79 22.48 -12.64
C THR A 147 48.30 21.22 -11.93
N LEU A 148 47.51 20.70 -10.99
CA LEU A 148 47.94 19.65 -10.08
C LEU A 148 48.00 18.28 -10.75
N PHE A 149 47.07 17.99 -11.65
CA PHE A 149 46.89 16.68 -12.26
C PHE A 149 47.18 16.72 -13.77
N ASP A 150 47.75 15.63 -14.26
CA ASP A 150 48.03 15.44 -15.67
C ASP A 150 46.73 15.20 -16.47
N ASN A 151 46.72 15.53 -17.76
CA ASN A 151 45.58 15.39 -18.69
C ASN A 151 44.30 16.11 -18.22
N PRO A 152 44.29 17.45 -18.16
CA PRO A 152 43.12 18.22 -17.73
C PRO A 152 41.93 18.01 -18.65
N ASP A 153 40.76 17.71 -18.07
CA ASP A 153 39.49 17.60 -18.80
C ASP A 153 38.60 18.82 -18.53
N TRP A 154 38.40 19.64 -19.57
CA TRP A 154 37.48 20.79 -19.51
C TRP A 154 36.01 20.34 -19.39
N GLY A 155 35.69 19.10 -19.77
CA GLY A 155 34.38 18.48 -19.60
C GLY A 155 33.93 18.41 -18.15
N THR A 156 34.85 18.35 -17.19
CA THR A 156 34.57 18.37 -15.74
C THR A 156 33.86 19.66 -15.28
N LEU A 157 34.06 20.78 -16.00
CA LEU A 157 33.34 22.02 -15.72
C LEU A 157 31.87 21.96 -16.15
N SER A 158 31.48 21.02 -17.01
CA SER A 158 30.13 20.93 -17.56
C SER A 158 29.11 20.58 -16.48
N PRO A 159 27.93 21.21 -16.45
CA PRO A 159 26.84 20.79 -15.55
C PRO A 159 26.35 19.37 -15.84
N TYR A 160 26.69 18.81 -17.00
CA TYR A 160 26.39 17.43 -17.40
C TYR A 160 27.53 16.44 -17.10
N GLY A 161 28.72 16.93 -16.71
CA GLY A 161 29.84 16.06 -16.33
C GLY A 161 29.59 15.35 -14.99
N PRO A 162 30.15 14.16 -14.74
CA PRO A 162 29.79 13.32 -13.60
C PRO A 162 29.85 14.02 -12.23
N LEU A 163 30.88 14.83 -11.97
CA LEU A 163 31.04 15.53 -10.69
C LEU A 163 29.89 16.50 -10.38
N ARG A 164 29.43 17.25 -11.39
CA ARG A 164 28.35 18.23 -11.27
C ARG A 164 26.98 17.61 -11.47
N HIS A 165 26.88 16.64 -12.38
CA HIS A 165 25.67 15.89 -12.63
C HIS A 165 25.26 15.21 -11.32
N TRP A 166 26.06 14.27 -10.81
CA TRP A 166 25.76 13.53 -9.58
C TRP A 166 25.86 14.33 -8.28
N ARG A 167 26.11 15.66 -8.37
CA ARG A 167 26.28 16.55 -7.21
C ARG A 167 27.29 15.98 -6.20
N LEU A 168 28.44 15.53 -6.70
CA LEU A 168 29.52 15.04 -5.85
C LEU A 168 30.30 16.21 -5.22
N LEU A 169 30.22 17.37 -5.86
CA LEU A 169 30.85 18.61 -5.44
C LEU A 169 29.81 19.72 -5.25
N GLU A 170 30.04 20.53 -4.23
CA GLU A 170 29.43 21.84 -4.05
C GLU A 170 30.37 22.90 -4.63
N ILE A 171 29.85 23.69 -5.57
CA ILE A 171 30.61 24.75 -6.24
C ILE A 171 30.07 26.09 -5.76
N ASN A 172 30.83 26.78 -4.93
CA ASN A 172 30.47 28.11 -4.46
C ASN A 172 31.20 29.19 -5.30
N GLN A 173 30.41 29.95 -6.04
CA GLN A 173 30.85 31.07 -6.89
C GLN A 173 30.36 32.39 -6.30
N PRO A 174 31.12 33.02 -5.39
CA PRO A 174 30.77 34.33 -4.89
C PRO A 174 30.96 35.38 -5.99
N GLY A 175 29.86 35.96 -6.47
CA GLY A 175 29.85 37.05 -7.46
C GLY A 175 30.18 36.60 -8.88
N ALA A 176 30.65 37.54 -9.72
CA ALA A 176 30.95 37.32 -11.14
C ALA A 176 32.34 36.71 -11.40
N GLN A 177 32.83 35.84 -10.50
CA GLN A 177 34.12 35.19 -10.70
C GLN A 177 34.03 34.06 -11.74
N PRO A 178 35.12 33.78 -12.50
CA PRO A 178 35.16 32.64 -13.39
C PRO A 178 34.93 31.33 -12.63
N LEU A 179 34.20 30.38 -13.24
CA LEU A 179 33.96 29.04 -12.68
C LEU A 179 35.27 28.32 -12.32
N THR A 180 36.36 28.58 -13.05
CA THR A 180 37.67 28.00 -12.74
C THR A 180 38.24 28.43 -11.38
N SER A 181 37.82 29.59 -10.89
CA SER A 181 38.24 30.20 -9.62
C SER A 181 37.30 29.90 -8.45
N ALA A 182 36.19 29.20 -8.70
CA ALA A 182 35.18 28.85 -7.72
C ALA A 182 35.74 27.94 -6.62
N THR A 183 35.15 28.05 -5.42
CA THR A 183 35.46 27.15 -4.31
C THR A 183 34.83 25.79 -4.59
N LEU A 184 35.63 24.73 -4.52
CA LEU A 184 35.17 23.35 -4.62
C LEU A 184 35.17 22.70 -3.23
N ALA A 185 33.99 22.26 -2.80
CA ALA A 185 33.84 21.39 -1.65
C ALA A 185 33.23 20.07 -2.11
N ILE A 186 33.55 18.98 -1.41
CA ILE A 186 32.93 17.68 -1.64
C ILE A 186 31.64 17.59 -0.82
N ASP A 187 30.58 17.03 -1.40
CA ASP A 187 29.30 16.82 -0.71
C ASP A 187 29.49 15.86 0.48
N GLU A 188 28.91 16.19 1.63
CA GLU A 188 29.09 15.46 2.89
C GLU A 188 28.70 13.98 2.77
N ARG A 189 27.61 13.68 2.04
CA ARG A 189 27.15 12.30 1.80
C ARG A 189 28.23 11.48 1.09
N ILE A 190 28.98 12.10 0.19
CA ILE A 190 30.08 11.45 -0.56
C ILE A 190 31.32 11.30 0.31
N VAL A 191 31.65 12.30 1.14
CA VAL A 191 32.74 12.15 2.13
C VAL A 191 32.49 10.95 3.03
N ASN A 192 31.26 10.80 3.52
CA ASN A 192 30.90 9.71 4.41
C ASN A 192 30.87 8.35 3.67
N TYR A 193 30.42 8.32 2.42
CA TYR A 193 30.58 7.15 1.54
C TYR A 193 32.05 6.71 1.44
N LEU A 194 32.97 7.64 1.19
CA LEU A 194 34.41 7.36 1.08
C LEU A 194 35.02 6.85 2.39
N LYS A 195 34.46 7.21 3.55
CA LYS A 195 34.84 6.65 4.86
C LYS A 195 34.32 5.22 5.09
N GLY A 196 33.43 4.72 4.21
CA GLY A 196 32.72 3.45 4.40
C GLY A 196 31.42 3.58 5.20
N LEU A 197 30.94 4.80 5.43
CA LEU A 197 29.65 5.06 6.08
C LEU A 197 28.56 5.15 4.99
N ASN A 198 27.83 4.06 4.79
CA ASN A 198 26.79 3.96 3.76
C ASN A 198 25.39 4.10 4.37
N TYR A 199 24.80 5.28 4.19
CA TYR A 199 23.43 5.61 4.58
C TYR A 199 22.76 6.40 3.45
N LEU A 200 21.43 6.52 3.46
CA LEU A 200 20.68 7.26 2.44
C LEU A 200 20.95 8.77 2.59
N ASP A 201 21.08 9.50 1.47
CA ASP A 201 21.28 10.96 1.49
C ASP A 201 20.24 11.67 2.38
N ASP A 202 20.70 12.58 3.25
CA ASP A 202 19.85 13.27 4.24
C ASP A 202 18.77 14.15 3.60
N ARG A 203 18.90 14.50 2.31
CA ARG A 203 17.86 15.20 1.54
C ARG A 203 16.75 14.26 1.05
N LEU A 204 17.04 12.97 0.95
CA LEU A 204 16.07 11.93 0.56
C LEU A 204 15.45 11.26 1.78
N ALA A 205 16.20 11.09 2.87
CA ALA A 205 15.78 10.37 4.06
C ALA A 205 14.43 10.83 4.66
N PRO A 206 14.07 12.13 4.68
CA PRO A 206 12.76 12.57 5.18
C PRO A 206 11.57 12.20 4.29
N LEU A 207 11.82 11.81 3.04
CA LEU A 207 10.79 11.52 2.03
C LEU A 207 10.65 10.02 1.77
N ILE A 208 11.57 9.21 2.27
CA ILE A 208 11.72 7.79 1.92
C ILE A 208 11.83 6.96 3.20
N ASP A 209 10.84 6.11 3.42
CA ASP A 209 10.77 5.26 4.60
C ASP A 209 11.35 3.85 4.34
N PRO A 210 11.95 3.20 5.35
CA PRO A 210 12.25 1.78 5.25
C PRO A 210 10.95 0.97 5.22
N MET A 211 10.83 0.03 4.26
CA MET A 211 9.69 -0.89 4.26
C MET A 211 10.04 -2.13 5.09
N ASN A 212 9.54 -2.18 6.32
CA ASN A 212 9.74 -3.32 7.21
C ASN A 212 8.69 -4.39 6.92
N ILE A 213 9.08 -5.39 6.12
CA ILE A 213 8.19 -6.49 5.76
C ILE A 213 8.44 -7.63 6.74
N GLN A 214 7.40 -7.98 7.50
CA GLN A 214 7.37 -9.23 8.23
C GLN A 214 7.22 -10.36 7.21
N ILE A 215 8.34 -10.97 6.83
CA ILE A 215 8.33 -12.20 6.07
C ILE A 215 7.94 -13.28 7.09
N PRO A 216 6.77 -13.93 6.95
CA PRO A 216 6.39 -15.00 7.86
C PRO A 216 7.48 -16.08 7.87
N GLU A 217 7.65 -16.82 8.96
CA GLU A 217 8.60 -17.96 9.05
C GLU A 217 8.24 -19.14 8.09
N GLY A 218 7.43 -18.91 7.07
CA GLY A 218 7.01 -19.86 6.05
C GLY A 218 7.14 -19.28 4.64
N ARG A 219 7.20 -20.18 3.65
CA ARG A 219 7.14 -19.85 2.22
C ARG A 219 5.83 -19.12 1.90
N LEU A 220 5.88 -18.28 0.87
CA LEU A 220 4.67 -17.72 0.25
C LEU A 220 3.74 -18.84 -0.26
N PRO A 221 2.45 -18.53 -0.39
CA PRO A 221 1.53 -19.36 -1.17
C PRO A 221 2.12 -19.65 -2.57
N PRO A 222 1.93 -20.86 -3.13
CA PRO A 222 2.44 -21.22 -4.45
C PRO A 222 2.13 -20.22 -5.56
N SER A 223 0.91 -19.67 -5.61
CA SER A 223 0.47 -18.66 -6.57
C SER A 223 1.33 -17.39 -6.50
N GLN A 224 1.59 -16.90 -5.29
CA GLN A 224 2.42 -15.73 -5.04
C GLN A 224 3.93 -16.02 -5.25
N GLN A 225 4.37 -17.23 -4.91
CA GLN A 225 5.75 -17.67 -5.16
C GLN A 225 6.07 -17.70 -6.66
N GLN A 226 5.14 -18.18 -7.49
CA GLN A 226 5.29 -18.14 -8.95
C GLN A 226 5.46 -16.72 -9.50
N ILE A 227 4.73 -15.74 -8.94
CA ILE A 227 4.87 -14.33 -9.29
C ILE A 227 6.27 -13.82 -8.93
N VAL A 228 6.74 -14.11 -7.71
CA VAL A 228 8.09 -13.74 -7.25
C VAL A 228 9.16 -14.32 -8.16
N ASP A 229 9.07 -15.62 -8.48
CA ASP A 229 10.04 -16.30 -9.35
C ASP A 229 10.05 -15.68 -10.76
N ASN A 230 8.87 -15.38 -11.31
CA ASN A 230 8.72 -14.71 -12.60
C ASN A 230 9.37 -13.31 -12.59
N ILE A 231 9.13 -12.50 -11.55
CA ILE A 231 9.74 -11.18 -11.41
C ILE A 231 11.27 -11.31 -11.36
N ILE A 232 11.81 -12.22 -10.54
CA ILE A 232 13.25 -12.40 -10.37
C ILE A 232 13.92 -12.81 -11.68
N VAL A 233 13.31 -13.75 -12.42
CA VAL A 233 13.83 -14.20 -13.72
C VAL A 233 13.89 -13.04 -14.71
N ASN A 234 12.81 -12.25 -14.81
CA ASN A 234 12.77 -11.09 -15.70
C ASN A 234 13.78 -10.01 -15.31
N ILE A 235 13.91 -9.67 -14.02
CA ILE A 235 14.89 -8.69 -13.56
C ILE A 235 16.31 -9.16 -13.90
N LYS A 236 16.66 -10.43 -13.64
CA LYS A 236 17.99 -10.97 -13.95
C LYS A 236 18.28 -10.95 -15.45
N PHE A 237 17.30 -11.31 -16.26
CA PHE A 237 17.42 -11.26 -17.72
C PHE A 237 17.62 -9.83 -18.22
N SER A 238 16.76 -8.89 -17.83
CA SER A 238 16.82 -7.52 -18.34
C SER A 238 18.00 -6.71 -17.77
N ASN A 239 18.49 -7.04 -16.57
CA ASN A 239 19.72 -6.47 -16.04
C ASN A 239 20.94 -6.80 -16.91
N SER A 240 20.97 -7.97 -17.57
CA SER A 240 22.02 -8.30 -18.54
C SER A 240 21.98 -7.43 -19.81
N LEU A 241 20.82 -6.84 -20.11
CA LEU A 241 20.59 -5.93 -21.24
C LEU A 241 20.72 -4.46 -20.85
N GLY A 242 20.99 -4.16 -19.57
CA GLY A 242 21.15 -2.79 -19.04
C GLY A 242 19.83 -2.01 -18.91
N GLN A 243 18.68 -2.67 -18.96
CA GLN A 243 17.37 -2.05 -18.78
C GLN A 243 16.57 -2.88 -17.78
N ILE A 244 16.32 -2.35 -16.59
CA ILE A 244 15.46 -3.02 -15.60
C ILE A 244 14.05 -2.47 -15.77
N PRO A 245 13.04 -3.30 -16.06
CA PRO A 245 11.67 -2.83 -16.22
C PRO A 245 11.11 -2.36 -14.89
N VAL A 246 10.16 -1.42 -14.93
CA VAL A 246 9.33 -1.08 -13.76
C VAL A 246 8.36 -2.24 -13.50
N ILE A 247 8.31 -2.72 -12.27
CA ILE A 247 7.41 -3.81 -11.87
C ILE A 247 6.09 -3.20 -11.38
N GLU A 248 5.02 -3.38 -12.15
CA GLU A 248 3.68 -2.95 -11.76
C GLU A 248 2.98 -4.09 -11.00
N LEU A 249 2.68 -3.86 -9.72
CA LEU A 249 1.96 -4.81 -8.87
C LEU A 249 0.48 -4.46 -8.88
N LEU A 250 -0.29 -5.18 -9.68
CA LEU A 250 -1.73 -5.01 -9.84
C LEU A 250 -2.50 -5.73 -8.73
N GLY A 251 -3.70 -5.25 -8.40
CA GLY A 251 -4.58 -5.89 -7.42
C GLY A 251 -5.04 -4.96 -6.30
N HIS A 252 -5.82 -5.49 -5.37
CA HIS A 252 -6.42 -4.70 -4.28
C HIS A 252 -5.75 -4.94 -2.92
N ASP A 253 -5.03 -6.06 -2.77
CA ASP A 253 -4.46 -6.47 -1.50
C ASP A 253 -3.03 -5.92 -1.29
N LEU A 254 -2.93 -4.88 -0.46
CA LEU A 254 -1.64 -4.22 -0.18
C LEU A 254 -0.65 -5.15 0.54
N ALA A 255 -1.14 -5.99 1.46
CA ALA A 255 -0.30 -6.89 2.24
C ALA A 255 0.44 -7.90 1.34
N SER A 256 -0.27 -8.56 0.43
CA SER A 256 0.32 -9.50 -0.54
C SER A 256 1.30 -8.79 -1.47
N LYS A 257 0.98 -7.59 -1.97
CA LYS A 257 1.91 -6.80 -2.81
C LYS A 257 3.20 -6.47 -2.08
N HIS A 258 3.11 -6.01 -0.83
CA HIS A 258 4.27 -5.75 0.00
C HIS A 258 5.10 -7.01 0.19
N GLN A 259 4.49 -8.15 0.53
CA GLN A 259 5.21 -9.42 0.69
C GLN A 259 5.96 -9.85 -0.57
N VAL A 260 5.30 -9.77 -1.74
CA VAL A 260 5.92 -10.07 -3.03
C VAL A 260 7.12 -9.15 -3.28
N ALA A 261 6.96 -7.83 -3.14
CA ALA A 261 8.05 -6.87 -3.33
C ALA A 261 9.22 -7.11 -2.37
N GLY A 262 8.93 -7.40 -1.09
CA GLY A 262 9.93 -7.67 -0.07
C GLY A 262 10.75 -8.92 -0.33
N ILE A 263 10.09 -10.00 -0.74
CA ILE A 263 10.78 -11.26 -1.01
C ILE A 263 11.62 -11.15 -2.29
N VAL A 264 11.13 -10.47 -3.32
CA VAL A 264 11.93 -10.15 -4.51
C VAL A 264 13.15 -9.31 -4.13
N ALA A 265 12.97 -8.24 -3.36
CA ALA A 265 14.06 -7.38 -2.92
C ALA A 265 15.10 -8.17 -2.09
N THR A 266 14.64 -8.97 -1.13
CA THR A 266 15.50 -9.83 -0.30
C THR A 266 16.26 -10.85 -1.13
N ALA A 267 15.61 -11.51 -2.10
CA ALA A 267 16.24 -12.49 -2.99
C ALA A 267 17.30 -11.86 -3.93
N LEU A 268 17.17 -10.56 -4.23
CA LEU A 268 18.14 -9.78 -5.00
C LEU A 268 19.19 -9.08 -4.12
N GLY A 269 19.11 -9.21 -2.79
CA GLY A 269 20.00 -8.52 -1.84
C GLY A 269 19.79 -7.01 -1.79
N LEU A 270 18.59 -6.53 -2.12
CA LEU A 270 18.21 -5.12 -2.15
C LEU A 270 17.46 -4.72 -0.88
N ASN A 271 17.74 -3.52 -0.38
CA ASN A 271 17.02 -2.88 0.70
C ASN A 271 15.80 -2.16 0.13
N LEU A 272 14.60 -2.67 0.46
CA LEU A 272 13.35 -2.08 -0.01
C LEU A 272 13.01 -0.81 0.78
N LYS A 273 12.75 0.26 0.04
CA LYS A 273 12.31 1.56 0.54
C LYS A 273 10.93 1.89 0.00
N THR A 274 10.13 2.65 0.73
CA THR A 274 8.81 3.09 0.28
C THR A 274 8.74 4.61 0.17
N ILE A 275 7.93 5.10 -0.76
CA ILE A 275 7.56 6.50 -0.90
C ILE A 275 6.12 6.61 -1.40
N SER A 276 5.35 7.51 -0.79
CA SER A 276 4.07 7.93 -1.36
C SER A 276 4.32 8.84 -2.55
N PHE A 277 3.69 8.58 -3.69
CA PHE A 277 3.81 9.44 -4.87
C PHE A 277 3.51 10.92 -4.57
N ARG A 278 2.59 11.20 -3.63
CA ARG A 278 2.19 12.57 -3.25
C ARG A 278 3.32 13.36 -2.56
N VAL A 279 4.31 12.68 -2.03
CA VAL A 279 5.47 13.29 -1.36
C VAL A 279 6.54 13.74 -2.36
N LEU A 280 6.46 13.30 -3.62
CA LEU A 280 7.40 13.75 -4.66
C LEU A 280 7.31 15.28 -4.84
N PRO A 281 8.44 16.01 -4.93
CA PRO A 281 8.40 17.47 -5.06
C PRO A 281 7.64 17.94 -6.30
N ASP A 282 6.81 18.98 -6.16
CA ASP A 282 6.05 19.59 -7.27
C ASP A 282 6.88 20.60 -8.07
N GLN A 283 7.78 21.32 -7.39
CA GLN A 283 8.66 22.27 -8.06
C GLN A 283 9.65 21.53 -8.96
N ILE A 284 9.76 21.97 -10.22
CA ILE A 284 10.59 21.30 -11.24
C ILE A 284 12.05 21.17 -10.78
N GLY A 285 12.62 22.20 -10.16
CA GLY A 285 14.00 22.19 -9.67
C GLY A 285 14.25 21.16 -8.57
N ASP A 286 13.33 21.08 -7.61
CA ASP A 286 13.39 20.11 -6.51
C ASP A 286 13.13 18.69 -7.01
N PHE A 287 12.23 18.52 -7.97
CA PHE A 287 11.94 17.23 -8.60
C PHE A 287 13.14 16.68 -9.37
N GLU A 288 13.82 17.52 -10.17
CA GLU A 288 15.05 17.14 -10.87
C GLU A 288 16.18 16.82 -9.88
N THR A 289 16.26 17.56 -8.76
CA THR A 289 17.21 17.29 -7.68
C THR A 289 16.93 15.92 -7.05
N PHE A 290 15.70 15.67 -6.64
CA PHE A 290 15.26 14.41 -6.04
C PHE A 290 15.55 13.22 -6.96
N THR A 291 15.10 13.29 -8.21
CA THR A 291 15.28 12.21 -9.21
C THR A 291 16.75 11.86 -9.38
N ARG A 292 17.61 12.87 -9.41
CA ARG A 292 19.04 12.67 -9.60
C ARG A 292 19.75 12.12 -8.37
N LEU A 293 19.39 12.60 -7.18
CA LEU A 293 19.90 12.04 -5.93
C LEU A 293 19.45 10.58 -5.80
N TRP A 294 18.18 10.28 -6.09
CA TRP A 294 17.67 8.90 -6.07
C TRP A 294 18.48 7.98 -7.00
N HIS A 295 18.69 8.40 -8.26
CA HIS A 295 19.49 7.65 -9.22
C HIS A 295 20.92 7.43 -8.70
N ARG A 296 21.56 8.46 -8.14
CA ARG A 296 22.89 8.30 -7.55
C ARG A 296 22.89 7.27 -6.42
N GLU A 297 21.94 7.35 -5.50
CA GLU A 297 21.87 6.43 -4.36
C GLU A 297 21.57 4.98 -4.80
N SER A 298 20.75 4.77 -5.84
CA SER A 298 20.49 3.43 -6.38
C SER A 298 21.69 2.79 -7.08
N LEU A 299 22.64 3.59 -7.56
CA LEU A 299 23.93 3.11 -8.10
C LEU A 299 24.99 2.87 -7.01
N LEU A 300 24.89 3.56 -5.88
CA LEU A 300 25.88 3.48 -4.79
C LEU A 300 25.51 2.43 -3.72
N MET A 301 24.23 2.10 -3.60
CA MET A 301 23.70 1.20 -2.58
C MET A 301 22.71 0.20 -3.19
N PRO A 302 22.57 -1.01 -2.62
CA PRO A 302 21.62 -2.00 -3.09
C PRO A 302 20.21 -1.59 -2.65
N LEU A 303 19.54 -0.72 -3.42
CA LEU A 303 18.21 -0.19 -3.11
C LEU A 303 17.16 -0.70 -4.10
N ALA A 304 15.95 -0.91 -3.58
CA ALA A 304 14.73 -1.01 -4.36
C ALA A 304 13.71 0.02 -3.84
N LEU A 305 12.88 0.56 -4.74
CA LEU A 305 11.83 1.52 -4.36
C LEU A 305 10.45 0.94 -4.59
N TYR A 306 9.60 1.04 -3.59
CA TYR A 306 8.17 0.82 -3.68
C TYR A 306 7.48 2.18 -3.72
N ILE A 307 6.66 2.42 -4.75
CA ILE A 307 5.94 3.67 -4.91
C ILE A 307 4.45 3.40 -4.74
N GLU A 308 3.86 3.99 -3.71
CA GLU A 308 2.43 3.92 -3.45
C GLU A 308 1.69 4.93 -4.34
N VAL A 309 0.77 4.42 -5.16
CA VAL A 309 -0.04 5.22 -6.09
C VAL A 309 -1.52 5.07 -5.78
N ASP A 310 -2.11 6.08 -5.15
CA ASP A 310 -3.57 6.16 -4.94
C ASP A 310 -4.21 7.24 -5.80
N GLY A 311 -5.09 6.82 -6.71
CA GLY A 311 -6.08 7.69 -7.37
C GLY A 311 -5.49 8.84 -8.19
N MET A 312 -4.60 8.54 -9.15
CA MET A 312 -3.90 9.54 -9.95
C MET A 312 -4.75 10.30 -10.97
N VAL A 313 -4.53 11.62 -11.04
CA VAL A 313 -4.97 12.49 -12.14
C VAL A 313 -3.95 12.47 -13.29
N ASP A 314 -4.36 12.81 -14.52
CA ASP A 314 -3.48 12.74 -15.70
C ASP A 314 -2.20 13.61 -15.61
N ALA A 315 -2.25 14.74 -14.90
CA ALA A 315 -1.07 15.57 -14.65
C ALA A 315 -0.03 14.82 -13.78
N GLU A 316 -0.50 14.09 -12.77
CA GLU A 316 0.34 13.28 -11.88
C GLU A 316 0.97 12.09 -12.61
N LYS A 317 0.23 11.46 -13.53
CA LYS A 317 0.77 10.41 -14.41
C LYS A 317 1.97 10.89 -15.22
N THR A 318 1.95 12.14 -15.68
CA THR A 318 3.06 12.74 -16.44
C THR A 318 4.30 12.96 -15.55
N LYS A 319 4.10 13.36 -14.30
CA LYS A 319 5.18 13.51 -13.31
C LYS A 319 5.82 12.16 -12.99
N LEU A 320 5.00 11.14 -12.71
CA LEU A 320 5.48 9.77 -12.46
C LEU A 320 6.24 9.21 -13.67
N LYS A 321 5.70 9.38 -14.89
CA LYS A 321 6.37 9.05 -16.15
C LYS A 321 7.79 9.62 -16.24
N ARG A 322 7.96 10.90 -15.89
CA ARG A 322 9.25 11.58 -15.91
C ARG A 322 10.21 11.03 -14.86
N PHE A 323 9.71 10.71 -13.67
CA PHE A 323 10.52 10.12 -12.60
C PHE A 323 11.02 8.74 -13.00
N LEU A 324 10.10 7.85 -13.42
CA LEU A 324 10.43 6.48 -13.81
C LEU A 324 11.36 6.41 -15.01
N GLY A 325 11.15 7.25 -16.04
CA GLY A 325 12.00 7.28 -17.23
C GLY A 325 13.42 7.79 -17.00
N ARG A 326 13.74 8.34 -15.82
CA ARG A 326 15.05 8.86 -15.44
C ARG A 326 15.67 8.17 -14.25
N SER A 327 14.90 7.33 -13.57
CA SER A 327 15.36 6.52 -12.46
C SER A 327 15.94 5.21 -12.96
N SER A 328 16.83 4.63 -12.18
CA SER A 328 17.44 3.33 -12.44
C SER A 328 17.32 2.46 -11.19
N GLY A 329 17.50 1.15 -11.37
CA GLY A 329 17.33 0.16 -10.31
C GLY A 329 15.94 -0.46 -10.30
N VAL A 330 15.68 -1.28 -9.28
CA VAL A 330 14.41 -2.02 -9.16
C VAL A 330 13.35 -1.11 -8.54
N ILE A 331 12.26 -0.88 -9.26
CA ILE A 331 11.13 -0.06 -8.82
C ILE A 331 9.85 -0.89 -8.91
N PHE A 332 9.14 -0.99 -7.79
CA PHE A 332 7.80 -1.54 -7.69
C PHE A 332 6.79 -0.39 -7.67
N LEU A 333 5.74 -0.51 -8.46
CA LEU A 333 4.65 0.43 -8.55
C LEU A 333 3.37 -0.23 -8.06
N ASP A 334 2.79 0.27 -6.98
CA ASP A 334 1.50 -0.17 -6.49
C ASP A 334 0.39 0.39 -7.39
N ILE A 335 -0.29 -0.46 -8.15
CA ILE A 335 -1.40 -0.03 -9.00
C ILE A 335 -2.60 -0.94 -8.73
N GLN A 336 -3.81 -0.38 -8.75
CA GLN A 336 -5.03 -1.18 -8.66
C GLN A 336 -5.40 -1.79 -10.02
N ASP A 337 -5.46 -0.98 -11.09
CA ASP A 337 -5.87 -1.40 -12.43
C ASP A 337 -4.79 -1.17 -13.52
N ALA A 338 -4.66 -2.14 -14.42
CA ALA A 338 -3.73 -2.11 -15.58
C ALA A 338 -3.97 -0.97 -16.58
N LYS A 339 -5.06 -0.19 -16.45
CA LYS A 339 -5.43 0.90 -17.38
C LYS A 339 -4.51 2.12 -17.28
N ASN A 340 -3.64 2.18 -16.28
CA ASN A 340 -2.66 3.24 -16.14
C ASN A 340 -1.42 2.90 -16.98
N GLU A 341 -1.37 3.38 -18.23
CA GLU A 341 -0.14 3.34 -19.02
C GLU A 341 0.87 4.33 -18.44
N VAL A 342 1.75 3.87 -17.54
CA VAL A 342 2.74 4.73 -16.89
C VAL A 342 4.11 4.68 -17.58
N THR A 343 4.54 3.60 -18.23
CA THR A 343 5.88 3.54 -18.87
C THR A 343 5.93 2.64 -20.13
N ARG A 344 7.00 2.78 -20.94
CA ARG A 344 7.24 1.96 -22.15
C ARG A 344 7.93 0.61 -21.87
N ASP A 345 8.67 0.50 -20.77
CA ASP A 345 9.35 -0.73 -20.35
C ASP A 345 8.85 -1.12 -18.94
N ARG A 346 7.99 -2.15 -18.90
CA ARG A 346 7.25 -2.55 -17.70
C ARG A 346 6.98 -4.04 -17.67
N LEU A 347 6.93 -4.57 -16.45
CA LEU A 347 6.47 -5.91 -16.14
C LEU A 347 5.25 -5.79 -15.22
N SER A 348 4.05 -5.99 -15.78
CA SER A 348 2.81 -5.97 -15.00
C SER A 348 2.48 -7.37 -14.51
N VAL A 349 2.27 -7.51 -13.21
CA VAL A 349 1.90 -8.77 -12.56
C VAL A 349 0.71 -8.56 -11.65
N GLU A 350 -0.25 -9.48 -11.69
CA GLU A 350 -1.44 -9.43 -10.84
C GLU A 350 -1.16 -10.16 -9.53
N VAL A 351 -1.22 -9.43 -8.42
CA VAL A 351 -1.00 -9.96 -7.07
C VAL A 351 -2.35 -10.00 -6.35
N ASN A 352 -2.86 -11.21 -6.22
CA ASN A 352 -4.10 -11.49 -5.51
C ASN A 352 -3.81 -12.14 -4.15
N LYS A 353 -4.80 -12.09 -3.25
CA LYS A 353 -4.81 -12.92 -2.04
C LYS A 353 -4.63 -14.40 -2.39
N PRO A 354 -4.15 -15.23 -1.44
CA PRO A 354 -4.02 -16.67 -1.67
C PRO A 354 -5.36 -17.26 -2.15
N THR A 355 -5.30 -18.23 -3.06
CA THR A 355 -6.52 -18.91 -3.54
C THR A 355 -7.22 -19.65 -2.38
N SER A 356 -8.51 -19.96 -2.49
CA SER A 356 -9.23 -20.68 -1.42
C SER A 356 -8.55 -22.00 -1.03
N ALA A 357 -8.02 -22.75 -2.01
CA ALA A 357 -7.26 -23.96 -1.75
C ALA A 357 -5.96 -23.69 -0.97
N GLU A 358 -5.26 -22.59 -1.26
CA GLU A 358 -4.05 -22.20 -0.54
C GLU A 358 -4.39 -21.68 0.87
N GLN A 359 -5.47 -20.89 1.02
CA GLN A 359 -5.94 -20.43 2.33
C GLN A 359 -6.30 -21.61 3.22
N GLU A 360 -6.99 -22.64 2.69
CA GLU A 360 -7.29 -23.86 3.43
C GLU A 360 -6.01 -24.51 3.97
N GLN A 361 -4.98 -24.67 3.14
CA GLN A 361 -3.70 -25.25 3.59
C GLN A 361 -3.01 -24.38 4.65
N ILE A 362 -3.08 -23.05 4.53
CA ILE A 362 -2.54 -22.12 5.53
C ILE A 362 -3.30 -22.26 6.84
N TRP A 363 -4.64 -22.31 6.81
CA TRP A 363 -5.49 -22.53 7.98
C TRP A 363 -5.19 -23.86 8.66
N ILE A 364 -5.14 -24.96 7.90
CA ILE A 364 -4.82 -26.30 8.42
C ILE A 364 -3.46 -26.28 9.13
N LYS A 365 -2.46 -25.65 8.52
CA LYS A 365 -1.12 -25.53 9.11
C LYS A 365 -1.13 -24.66 10.36
N ALA A 366 -1.80 -23.52 10.33
CA ALA A 366 -1.87 -22.58 11.45
C ALA A 366 -2.62 -23.14 12.66
N LEU A 367 -3.67 -23.93 12.41
CA LEU A 367 -4.47 -24.63 13.43
C LEU A 367 -3.83 -25.95 13.90
N ASN A 368 -2.60 -26.26 13.47
CA ASN A 368 -1.89 -27.51 13.78
C ASN A 368 -2.71 -28.78 13.45
N GLY A 369 -3.52 -28.75 12.38
CA GLY A 369 -4.36 -29.87 11.95
C GLY A 369 -5.65 -30.08 12.74
N GLN A 370 -6.01 -29.17 13.67
CA GLN A 370 -7.31 -29.17 14.34
C GLN A 370 -8.39 -28.55 13.42
N ALA A 371 -9.65 -28.91 13.63
CA ALA A 371 -10.80 -28.27 12.97
C ALA A 371 -10.72 -28.21 11.42
N LEU A 372 -10.30 -29.31 10.77
CA LEU A 372 -10.09 -29.38 9.31
C LEU A 372 -11.32 -28.96 8.48
N ASP A 373 -12.52 -29.42 8.87
CA ASP A 373 -13.78 -29.05 8.19
C ASP A 373 -14.05 -27.54 8.27
N LEU A 374 -13.70 -26.91 9.40
CA LEU A 374 -13.87 -25.47 9.56
C LEU A 374 -12.84 -24.68 8.75
N ALA A 375 -11.60 -25.14 8.66
CA ALA A 375 -10.56 -24.52 7.83
C ALA A 375 -11.01 -24.45 6.37
N GLN A 376 -11.57 -25.54 5.85
CA GLN A 376 -12.17 -25.56 4.50
C GLN A 376 -13.32 -24.56 4.39
N ARG A 377 -14.30 -24.61 5.30
CA ARG A 377 -15.46 -23.71 5.29
C ARG A 377 -15.10 -22.22 5.40
N ILE A 378 -14.07 -21.86 6.16
CA ILE A 378 -13.59 -20.49 6.31
C ILE A 378 -12.91 -20.03 5.02
N ALA A 379 -11.99 -20.82 4.45
CA ALA A 379 -11.30 -20.51 3.19
C ALA A 379 -12.25 -20.42 1.98
N GLU A 380 -13.39 -21.10 2.10
CA GLU A 380 -14.50 -21.10 1.15
C GLU A 380 -15.41 -19.87 1.27
N GLN A 381 -15.50 -19.27 2.45
CA GLN A 381 -16.41 -18.17 2.74
C GLN A 381 -15.72 -16.81 2.78
N PHE A 382 -14.55 -16.74 3.38
CA PHE A 382 -13.79 -15.51 3.61
C PHE A 382 -12.52 -15.52 2.78
N SER A 383 -12.08 -14.34 2.35
CA SER A 383 -10.83 -14.17 1.61
C SER A 383 -9.85 -13.33 2.43
N PHE A 384 -8.86 -14.01 3.02
CA PHE A 384 -7.83 -13.39 3.84
C PHE A 384 -6.44 -13.55 3.22
N ASP A 385 -5.57 -12.59 3.49
CA ASP A 385 -4.14 -12.73 3.23
C ASP A 385 -3.46 -13.66 4.25
N GLN A 386 -2.22 -14.07 3.97
CA GLN A 386 -1.51 -15.02 4.83
C GLN A 386 -1.27 -14.49 6.26
N ASN A 387 -1.00 -13.19 6.43
CA ASN A 387 -0.76 -12.59 7.74
C ASN A 387 -2.06 -12.51 8.55
N GLU A 388 -3.16 -12.14 7.90
CA GLU A 388 -4.50 -12.15 8.49
C GLU A 388 -4.84 -13.54 9.03
N ILE A 389 -4.67 -14.60 8.22
CA ILE A 389 -4.94 -15.98 8.64
C ILE A 389 -4.13 -16.34 9.90
N LEU A 390 -2.82 -16.05 9.90
CA LEU A 390 -1.95 -16.35 11.04
C LEU A 390 -2.34 -15.56 12.29
N HIS A 391 -2.71 -14.29 12.13
CA HIS A 391 -3.14 -13.42 13.22
C HIS A 391 -4.48 -13.88 13.83
N LEU A 392 -5.48 -14.13 12.99
CA LEU A 392 -6.81 -14.59 13.42
C LEU A 392 -6.72 -15.97 14.11
N THR A 393 -5.89 -16.88 13.58
CA THR A 393 -5.64 -18.17 14.22
C THR A 393 -5.07 -18.01 15.63
N LYS A 394 -4.08 -17.11 15.79
CA LYS A 394 -3.45 -16.86 17.09
C LYS A 394 -4.45 -16.31 18.11
N ILE A 395 -5.34 -15.41 17.69
CA ILE A 395 -6.43 -14.90 18.55
C ILE A 395 -7.37 -16.04 18.95
N ALA A 396 -7.85 -16.83 17.99
CA ALA A 396 -8.81 -17.91 18.25
C ALA A 396 -8.23 -18.98 19.20
N LEU A 397 -6.99 -19.42 18.97
CA LEU A 397 -6.31 -20.39 19.85
C LEU A 397 -6.12 -19.85 21.27
N SER A 398 -5.86 -18.55 21.42
CA SER A 398 -5.71 -17.92 22.74
C SER A 398 -7.02 -17.87 23.54
N GLN A 399 -8.17 -17.77 22.86
CA GLN A 399 -9.50 -17.68 23.48
C GLN A 399 -10.15 -19.04 23.74
N ALA A 400 -9.79 -20.07 22.97
CA ALA A 400 -10.46 -21.38 23.03
C ALA A 400 -10.03 -22.28 24.21
N ALA A 401 -8.96 -21.92 24.95
CA ALA A 401 -8.45 -22.67 26.11
C ALA A 401 -8.33 -24.21 25.92
N GLY A 402 -8.19 -24.70 24.68
CA GLY A 402 -8.10 -26.12 24.33
C GLY A 402 -9.42 -26.84 24.00
N ASN A 403 -10.57 -26.16 23.98
CA ASN A 403 -11.87 -26.74 23.63
C ASN A 403 -12.19 -26.55 22.14
N GLU A 404 -12.29 -27.66 21.39
CA GLU A 404 -12.51 -27.64 19.93
C GLU A 404 -13.88 -27.06 19.53
N SER A 405 -14.94 -27.28 20.33
CA SER A 405 -16.26 -26.74 20.02
C SER A 405 -16.32 -25.21 20.18
N GLU A 406 -15.65 -24.69 21.20
CA GLU A 406 -15.51 -23.25 21.42
C GLU A 406 -14.57 -22.62 20.38
N LEU A 407 -13.47 -23.30 20.02
CA LEU A 407 -12.59 -22.88 18.94
C LEU A 407 -13.39 -22.69 17.64
N ASN A 408 -14.25 -23.65 17.29
CA ASN A 408 -14.99 -23.58 16.04
C ASN A 408 -15.97 -22.40 15.98
N LYS A 409 -16.73 -22.19 17.06
CA LYS A 409 -17.67 -21.05 17.14
C LYS A 409 -16.94 -19.71 17.18
N ASN A 410 -15.87 -19.62 17.97
CA ASN A 410 -15.11 -18.38 18.14
C ASN A 410 -14.38 -18.02 16.85
N LEU A 411 -13.77 -18.99 16.15
CA LEU A 411 -13.01 -18.73 14.94
C LEU A 411 -13.90 -18.19 13.81
N TRP A 412 -15.06 -18.79 13.56
CA TRP A 412 -16.01 -18.25 12.57
C TRP A 412 -16.41 -16.81 12.91
N GLN A 413 -16.69 -16.54 14.19
CA GLN A 413 -17.07 -15.21 14.65
C GLN A 413 -15.93 -14.20 14.51
N ILE A 414 -14.70 -14.60 14.81
CA ILE A 414 -13.49 -13.76 14.66
C ILE A 414 -13.26 -13.44 13.18
N CYS A 415 -13.31 -14.43 12.29
CA CYS A 415 -13.20 -14.22 10.85
C CYS A 415 -14.30 -13.29 10.34
N ARG A 416 -15.54 -13.54 10.76
CA ARG A 416 -16.67 -12.69 10.41
C ARG A 416 -16.47 -11.26 10.87
N VAL A 417 -15.92 -11.02 12.07
CA VAL A 417 -15.63 -9.67 12.57
C VAL A 417 -14.50 -9.02 11.78
N ALA A 418 -13.40 -9.74 11.52
CA ALA A 418 -12.24 -9.21 10.80
C ALA A 418 -12.58 -8.83 9.37
N ALA A 419 -13.35 -9.65 8.65
CA ALA A 419 -13.74 -9.38 7.27
C ALA A 419 -14.73 -8.20 7.12
N ARG A 420 -15.29 -7.66 8.22
CA ARG A 420 -16.16 -6.47 8.19
C ARG A 420 -15.40 -5.18 7.97
N GLU A 421 -14.11 -5.13 8.28
CA GLU A 421 -13.34 -3.88 8.25
C GLU A 421 -13.42 -3.24 6.85
N GLY A 422 -13.87 -1.98 6.80
CA GLY A 422 -14.06 -1.22 5.55
C GLY A 422 -15.50 -1.13 5.02
N MET A 423 -16.42 -2.04 5.40
CA MET A 423 -17.81 -2.01 4.93
C MET A 423 -18.71 -1.03 5.70
N GLU A 424 -18.46 -0.83 7.00
CA GLU A 424 -19.31 0.02 7.84
C GLU A 424 -19.30 1.51 7.45
N GLN A 425 -18.28 1.95 6.71
CA GLN A 425 -18.22 3.32 6.17
C GLN A 425 -19.10 3.51 4.93
N LEU A 426 -19.42 2.41 4.22
CA LEU A 426 -20.09 2.44 2.90
C LEU A 426 -21.52 1.88 2.95
N ALA A 427 -21.88 1.09 3.95
CA ALA A 427 -23.20 0.46 4.08
C ALA A 427 -23.66 0.34 5.54
N GLN A 428 -24.99 0.28 5.73
CA GLN A 428 -25.60 0.12 7.05
C GLN A 428 -25.76 -1.37 7.37
N ARG A 429 -25.08 -1.86 8.41
CA ARG A 429 -25.27 -3.24 8.90
C ARG A 429 -26.67 -3.40 9.52
N ILE A 430 -27.36 -4.47 9.14
CA ILE A 430 -28.58 -4.94 9.80
C ILE A 430 -28.20 -6.06 10.75
N ASP A 431 -28.62 -5.94 12.01
CA ASP A 431 -28.53 -7.02 12.99
C ASP A 431 -29.67 -8.01 12.74
N ALA A 432 -29.36 -9.12 12.08
CA ALA A 432 -30.34 -10.13 11.67
C ALA A 432 -30.88 -10.87 12.90
N LYS A 433 -32.11 -10.56 13.29
CA LYS A 433 -32.78 -11.17 14.45
C LYS A 433 -33.87 -12.16 14.06
N ALA A 434 -34.33 -12.09 12.82
CA ALA A 434 -35.39 -12.95 12.32
C ALA A 434 -34.89 -14.38 12.03
N ASP A 435 -35.78 -15.35 12.22
CA ASP A 435 -35.58 -16.75 11.86
C ASP A 435 -36.74 -17.27 10.97
N TRP A 436 -36.61 -18.52 10.52
CA TRP A 436 -37.62 -19.18 9.69
C TRP A 436 -38.98 -19.38 10.37
N GLU A 437 -39.04 -19.30 11.71
CA GLU A 437 -40.27 -19.42 12.47
C GLU A 437 -41.05 -18.10 12.45
N GLN A 438 -40.37 -16.97 12.53
CA GLN A 438 -40.96 -15.63 12.52
C GLN A 438 -41.45 -15.22 11.12
N LEU A 439 -40.80 -15.70 10.06
CA LEU A 439 -41.19 -15.39 8.69
C LEU A 439 -42.41 -16.20 8.23
N VAL A 440 -43.53 -15.48 8.06
CA VAL A 440 -44.78 -16.03 7.51
C VAL A 440 -44.92 -15.65 6.04
N LEU A 441 -44.79 -16.63 5.16
CA LEU A 441 -44.96 -16.50 3.71
C LEU A 441 -45.68 -17.74 3.16
N PRO A 442 -46.30 -17.65 1.97
CA PRO A 442 -46.85 -18.84 1.34
C PRO A 442 -45.74 -19.85 0.99
N PRO A 443 -46.08 -21.15 0.90
CA PRO A 443 -45.10 -22.23 0.87
C PRO A 443 -44.17 -22.17 -0.35
N GLU A 444 -44.65 -21.69 -1.50
CA GLU A 444 -43.86 -21.54 -2.72
C GLU A 444 -42.74 -20.51 -2.55
N GLN A 445 -43.05 -19.33 -2.00
CA GLN A 445 -42.09 -18.27 -1.73
C GLN A 445 -41.08 -18.72 -0.67
N LYS A 446 -41.53 -19.43 0.38
CA LYS A 446 -40.64 -20.00 1.40
C LYS A 446 -39.68 -21.03 0.80
N ALA A 447 -40.15 -21.88 -0.11
CA ALA A 447 -39.31 -22.85 -0.81
C ALA A 447 -38.26 -22.16 -1.70
N LEU A 448 -38.61 -21.07 -2.39
CA LEU A 448 -37.65 -20.28 -3.17
C LEU A 448 -36.55 -19.66 -2.28
N LEU A 449 -36.90 -19.11 -1.11
CA LEU A 449 -35.91 -18.58 -0.16
C LEU A 449 -34.99 -19.69 0.38
N GLN A 450 -35.52 -20.88 0.65
CA GLN A 450 -34.70 -22.03 1.05
C GLN A 450 -33.74 -22.43 -0.08
N GLN A 451 -34.23 -22.46 -1.32
CA GLN A 451 -33.39 -22.75 -2.50
C GLN A 451 -32.23 -21.76 -2.66
N ILE A 452 -32.47 -20.47 -2.43
CA ILE A 452 -31.43 -19.44 -2.44
C ILE A 452 -30.39 -19.75 -1.36
N THR A 453 -30.84 -20.05 -0.14
CA THR A 453 -29.99 -20.37 1.02
C THR A 453 -29.12 -21.60 0.76
N ASP A 454 -29.72 -22.70 0.31
CA ASP A 454 -29.04 -23.96 0.01
C ASP A 454 -27.99 -23.77 -1.10
N GLN A 455 -28.31 -22.96 -2.11
CA GLN A 455 -27.39 -22.70 -3.21
C GLN A 455 -26.16 -21.90 -2.77
N ILE A 456 -26.31 -20.95 -1.85
CA ILE A 456 -25.18 -20.21 -1.27
C ILE A 456 -24.31 -21.15 -0.43
N ALA A 457 -24.94 -22.01 0.38
CA ALA A 457 -24.24 -22.96 1.22
C ALA A 457 -23.44 -24.02 0.42
N GLN A 458 -23.94 -24.42 -0.76
CA GLN A 458 -23.32 -25.45 -1.60
C GLN A 458 -22.49 -24.88 -2.77
N ARG A 459 -22.31 -23.56 -2.86
CA ARG A 459 -21.73 -22.90 -4.03
C ARG A 459 -20.31 -23.38 -4.38
N ASN A 460 -19.43 -23.54 -3.40
CA ASN A 460 -18.03 -23.93 -3.66
C ASN A 460 -17.92 -25.38 -4.11
N ARG A 461 -18.71 -26.27 -3.50
CA ARG A 461 -18.81 -27.66 -3.96
C ARG A 461 -19.19 -27.75 -5.44
N VAL A 462 -20.16 -26.94 -5.88
CA VAL A 462 -20.60 -26.94 -7.29
C VAL A 462 -19.61 -26.23 -8.20
N TYR A 463 -19.14 -25.04 -7.82
CA TYR A 463 -18.29 -24.23 -8.69
C TYR A 463 -16.85 -24.73 -8.77
N ASP A 464 -16.26 -25.12 -7.64
CA ASP A 464 -14.86 -25.55 -7.55
C ASP A 464 -14.74 -27.07 -7.58
N THR A 465 -15.34 -27.79 -6.62
CA THR A 465 -15.16 -29.25 -6.53
C THR A 465 -15.73 -29.99 -7.75
N TRP A 466 -16.86 -29.55 -8.29
CA TRP A 466 -17.46 -30.13 -9.50
C TRP A 466 -17.00 -29.44 -10.79
N GLY A 467 -16.16 -28.39 -10.70
CA GLY A 467 -15.52 -27.74 -11.85
C GLY A 467 -16.45 -26.90 -12.74
N PHE A 468 -17.63 -26.47 -12.27
CA PHE A 468 -18.49 -25.60 -13.08
C PHE A 468 -17.85 -24.24 -13.37
N ARG A 469 -16.95 -23.75 -12.50
CA ARG A 469 -16.23 -22.50 -12.68
C ARG A 469 -15.37 -22.48 -13.94
N GLU A 470 -14.76 -23.61 -14.31
CA GLU A 470 -13.92 -23.71 -15.52
C GLU A 470 -14.73 -23.57 -16.82
N LYS A 471 -16.03 -23.85 -16.77
CA LYS A 471 -16.93 -23.79 -17.94
C LYS A 471 -17.75 -22.50 -17.99
N MET A 472 -17.73 -21.69 -16.94
CA MET A 472 -18.57 -20.49 -16.81
C MET A 472 -17.71 -19.24 -16.61
N ASN A 473 -17.76 -18.33 -17.58
CA ASN A 473 -17.03 -17.05 -17.52
C ASN A 473 -17.79 -15.94 -16.76
N ARG A 474 -19.08 -16.15 -16.43
CA ARG A 474 -19.98 -15.19 -15.76
C ARG A 474 -21.08 -15.91 -14.98
N GLY A 475 -21.73 -15.22 -14.03
CA GLY A 475 -22.91 -15.73 -13.32
C GLY A 475 -22.58 -16.67 -12.15
N LEU A 476 -21.40 -16.49 -11.54
CA LEU A 476 -21.03 -17.15 -10.28
C LEU A 476 -21.75 -16.52 -9.08
N GLY A 477 -22.18 -15.26 -9.21
CA GLY A 477 -22.97 -14.55 -8.22
C GLY A 477 -24.42 -14.98 -8.16
N ILE A 478 -25.01 -14.89 -6.96
CA ILE A 478 -26.42 -15.17 -6.74
C ILE A 478 -27.13 -13.83 -6.57
N ASN A 479 -27.88 -13.45 -7.61
CA ASN A 479 -28.64 -12.21 -7.63
C ASN A 479 -30.14 -12.52 -7.51
N ALA A 480 -30.77 -11.97 -6.48
CA ALA A 480 -32.19 -12.16 -6.19
C ALA A 480 -32.94 -10.83 -6.19
N LEU A 481 -34.18 -10.85 -6.69
CA LEU A 481 -35.11 -9.72 -6.61
C LEU A 481 -36.25 -10.06 -5.67
N PHE A 482 -36.44 -9.25 -4.63
CA PHE A 482 -37.54 -9.30 -3.69
C PHE A 482 -38.54 -8.21 -4.05
N ALA A 483 -39.71 -8.60 -4.54
CA ALA A 483 -40.72 -7.67 -5.04
C ALA A 483 -42.03 -7.81 -4.28
N GLY A 484 -42.59 -6.70 -3.79
CA GLY A 484 -43.89 -6.68 -3.12
C GLY A 484 -44.14 -5.36 -2.42
N GLU A 485 -45.35 -5.13 -1.92
CA GLU A 485 -45.70 -3.89 -1.21
C GLU A 485 -44.78 -3.62 -0.01
N SER A 486 -44.75 -2.37 0.46
CA SER A 486 -44.01 -2.03 1.68
C SER A 486 -44.60 -2.78 2.88
N GLY A 487 -43.73 -3.35 3.74
CA GLY A 487 -44.16 -4.09 4.93
C GLY A 487 -44.58 -5.55 4.70
N THR A 488 -44.37 -6.14 3.51
CA THR A 488 -44.65 -7.57 3.25
C THR A 488 -43.54 -8.53 3.71
N GLY A 489 -42.47 -8.02 4.34
CA GLY A 489 -41.40 -8.86 4.92
C GLY A 489 -40.16 -9.05 4.05
N LYS A 490 -39.93 -8.22 3.02
CA LYS A 490 -38.74 -8.30 2.15
C LYS A 490 -37.41 -8.25 2.94
N THR A 491 -37.24 -7.24 3.79
CA THR A 491 -36.05 -7.08 4.64
C THR A 491 -35.94 -8.20 5.67
N MET A 492 -37.06 -8.59 6.29
CA MET A 492 -37.10 -9.70 7.24
C MET A 492 -36.67 -11.03 6.58
N ALA A 493 -37.06 -11.30 5.34
CA ALA A 493 -36.61 -12.49 4.62
C ALA A 493 -35.10 -12.47 4.34
N ALA A 494 -34.52 -11.31 4.07
CA ALA A 494 -33.07 -11.17 3.96
C ALA A 494 -32.36 -11.43 5.30
N GLU A 495 -32.92 -10.96 6.42
CA GLU A 495 -32.43 -11.26 7.77
C GLU A 495 -32.46 -12.76 8.07
N VAL A 496 -33.55 -13.46 7.71
CA VAL A 496 -33.65 -14.92 7.90
C VAL A 496 -32.55 -15.66 7.15
N ILE A 497 -32.30 -15.30 5.88
CA ILE A 497 -31.21 -15.90 5.09
C ILE A 497 -29.85 -15.61 5.74
N ALA A 498 -29.63 -14.37 6.19
CA ALA A 498 -28.38 -13.98 6.84
C ALA A 498 -28.12 -14.76 8.15
N ASN A 499 -29.17 -14.94 8.95
CA ASN A 499 -29.10 -15.67 10.22
C ASN A 499 -28.81 -17.16 9.99
N GLU A 500 -29.50 -17.79 9.03
CA GLU A 500 -29.29 -19.20 8.67
C GLU A 500 -27.87 -19.47 8.16
N LEU A 501 -27.34 -18.56 7.32
CA LEU A 501 -25.97 -18.66 6.78
C LEU A 501 -24.89 -18.16 7.75
N GLN A 502 -25.29 -17.54 8.87
CA GLN A 502 -24.41 -16.87 9.83
C GLN A 502 -23.54 -15.77 9.21
N LEU A 503 -24.04 -15.09 8.18
CA LEU A 503 -23.36 -14.01 7.45
C LEU A 503 -23.88 -12.64 7.89
N ASP A 504 -23.07 -11.60 7.68
CA ASP A 504 -23.53 -10.24 7.90
C ASP A 504 -24.43 -9.76 6.75
N LEU A 505 -25.45 -8.98 7.12
CA LEU A 505 -26.38 -8.34 6.20
C LEU A 505 -26.11 -6.84 6.16
N PHE A 506 -25.79 -6.32 4.98
CA PHE A 506 -25.56 -4.90 4.76
C PHE A 506 -26.66 -4.31 3.88
N ARG A 507 -27.36 -3.29 4.40
CA ARG A 507 -28.31 -2.49 3.64
C ARG A 507 -27.58 -1.35 2.94
N ILE A 508 -27.79 -1.26 1.64
CA ILE A 508 -27.29 -0.20 0.79
C ILE A 508 -28.47 0.61 0.29
N ASP A 509 -28.46 1.89 0.64
CA ASP A 509 -29.38 2.88 0.11
C ASP A 509 -28.79 3.43 -1.20
N LEU A 510 -29.31 2.93 -2.32
CA LEU A 510 -28.87 3.31 -3.65
C LEU A 510 -29.03 4.81 -3.93
N SER A 511 -30.01 5.47 -3.28
CA SER A 511 -30.21 6.92 -3.43
C SER A 511 -29.09 7.74 -2.78
N GLN A 512 -28.46 7.22 -1.72
CA GLN A 512 -27.34 7.88 -1.04
C GLN A 512 -26.02 7.67 -1.78
N VAL A 513 -25.84 6.52 -2.42
CA VAL A 513 -24.62 6.18 -3.17
C VAL A 513 -24.47 7.04 -4.42
N VAL A 514 -25.58 7.38 -5.10
CA VAL A 514 -25.59 8.17 -6.35
C VAL A 514 -25.50 9.69 -6.12
N ASN A 515 -25.84 10.20 -4.92
CA ASN A 515 -26.12 11.63 -4.73
C ASN A 515 -24.96 12.53 -4.27
N LYS A 516 -23.70 12.07 -4.18
CA LYS A 516 -22.64 12.96 -3.66
C LYS A 516 -21.62 13.49 -4.66
N TYR A 517 -21.01 12.73 -5.56
CA TYR A 517 -20.13 13.31 -6.58
C TYR A 517 -19.99 12.38 -7.78
N ILE A 518 -20.25 12.89 -9.00
CA ILE A 518 -20.10 12.15 -10.27
C ILE A 518 -18.64 11.64 -10.37
N GLY A 519 -18.45 10.33 -10.35
CA GLY A 519 -17.13 9.66 -10.37
C GLY A 519 -16.65 9.09 -9.02
N GLU A 520 -17.08 9.62 -7.88
CA GLU A 520 -16.84 8.98 -6.57
C GLU A 520 -17.74 7.76 -6.36
N THR A 521 -18.92 7.75 -6.99
CA THR A 521 -19.89 6.66 -6.94
C THR A 521 -19.30 5.33 -7.40
N GLU A 522 -18.59 5.29 -8.54
CA GLU A 522 -17.94 4.06 -9.03
C GLU A 522 -16.85 3.58 -8.06
N LYS A 523 -16.02 4.50 -7.56
CA LYS A 523 -14.96 4.17 -6.59
C LYS A 523 -15.56 3.60 -5.29
N ASN A 524 -16.67 4.17 -4.83
CA ASN A 524 -17.37 3.71 -3.62
C ASN A 524 -18.06 2.36 -3.83
N LEU A 525 -18.76 2.17 -4.96
CA LEU A 525 -19.34 0.87 -5.33
C LEU A 525 -18.26 -0.20 -5.48
N ARG A 526 -17.12 0.14 -6.09
CA ARG A 526 -15.98 -0.77 -6.21
C ARG A 526 -15.49 -1.23 -4.83
N LYS A 527 -15.16 -0.27 -3.95
CA LYS A 527 -14.73 -0.55 -2.57
C LYS A 527 -15.75 -1.38 -1.80
N LEU A 528 -17.04 -1.08 -1.94
CA LEU A 528 -18.12 -1.84 -1.31
C LEU A 528 -18.10 -3.30 -1.76
N PHE A 529 -18.08 -3.55 -3.07
CA PHE A 529 -18.08 -4.93 -3.59
C PHE A 529 -16.77 -5.66 -3.29
N ASP A 530 -15.62 -4.98 -3.31
CA ASP A 530 -14.33 -5.60 -2.97
C ASP A 530 -14.31 -6.05 -1.50
N ALA A 531 -14.76 -5.18 -0.57
CA ALA A 531 -14.88 -5.53 0.85
C ALA A 531 -15.98 -6.59 1.10
N ALA A 532 -17.06 -6.58 0.31
CA ALA A 532 -18.07 -7.63 0.35
C ALA A 532 -17.53 -8.97 -0.14
N GLU A 533 -16.66 -8.97 -1.16
CA GLU A 533 -16.05 -10.20 -1.69
C GLU A 533 -15.15 -10.87 -0.65
N ASP A 534 -14.46 -10.07 0.17
CA ASP A 534 -13.60 -10.57 1.24
C ASP A 534 -14.37 -11.21 2.40
N SER A 535 -15.55 -10.69 2.74
CA SER A 535 -16.42 -11.22 3.80
C SER A 535 -17.46 -12.23 3.32
N GLY A 536 -17.74 -12.24 2.01
CA GLY A 536 -18.87 -12.95 1.41
C GLY A 536 -20.22 -12.54 2.01
N ALA A 537 -20.37 -11.29 2.44
CA ALA A 537 -21.57 -10.79 3.11
C ALA A 537 -22.81 -10.73 2.19
N ILE A 538 -23.99 -10.57 2.78
CA ILE A 538 -25.23 -10.37 2.02
C ILE A 538 -25.43 -8.88 1.78
N LEU A 539 -25.52 -8.47 0.51
CA LEU A 539 -25.77 -7.10 0.10
C LEU A 539 -27.27 -6.92 -0.20
N PHE A 540 -27.95 -6.09 0.58
CA PHE A 540 -29.36 -5.77 0.41
C PHE A 540 -29.53 -4.34 -0.13
N PHE A 541 -29.81 -4.23 -1.41
CA PHE A 541 -30.09 -2.99 -2.11
C PHE A 541 -31.58 -2.66 -1.99
N ASP A 542 -31.91 -1.64 -1.20
CA ASP A 542 -33.28 -1.19 -1.03
C ASP A 542 -33.67 -0.18 -2.15
N GLU A 543 -34.97 -0.05 -2.41
CA GLU A 543 -35.53 0.91 -3.39
C GLU A 543 -34.93 0.80 -4.81
N ALA A 544 -34.75 -0.42 -5.32
CA ALA A 544 -34.17 -0.66 -6.65
C ALA A 544 -34.95 0.03 -7.79
N ASP A 545 -36.26 0.25 -7.63
CA ASP A 545 -37.08 0.97 -8.62
C ASP A 545 -36.67 2.43 -8.85
N ALA A 546 -36.00 3.06 -7.87
CA ALA A 546 -35.49 4.42 -8.02
C ALA A 546 -34.38 4.53 -9.07
N LEU A 547 -33.56 3.48 -9.22
CA LEU A 547 -32.47 3.44 -10.22
C LEU A 547 -32.86 2.71 -11.50
N PHE A 548 -33.66 1.65 -11.41
CA PHE A 548 -33.93 0.74 -12.52
C PHE A 548 -35.31 0.95 -13.18
N GLY A 549 -35.99 2.06 -12.88
CA GLY A 549 -37.29 2.41 -13.45
C GLY A 549 -37.29 2.46 -14.99
N LYS A 550 -38.43 2.16 -15.61
CA LYS A 550 -38.69 2.26 -17.05
C LYS A 550 -38.42 3.69 -17.53
N ARG A 551 -37.20 3.91 -18.03
CA ARG A 551 -36.70 5.05 -18.81
C ARG A 551 -37.75 6.14 -19.07
N SER A 552 -37.67 7.26 -18.35
CA SER A 552 -38.11 8.53 -18.93
C SER A 552 -37.16 8.89 -20.08
N GLU A 553 -37.71 9.37 -21.19
CA GLU A 553 -36.93 9.84 -22.35
C GLU A 553 -35.81 10.79 -21.90
N VAL A 554 -34.57 10.46 -22.28
CA VAL A 554 -33.36 11.22 -22.00
C VAL A 554 -33.55 12.67 -22.45
N LYS A 555 -33.63 13.61 -21.50
CA LYS A 555 -33.64 15.05 -21.82
C LYS A 555 -32.37 15.76 -21.37
N ASP A 556 -31.56 15.15 -20.49
CA ASP A 556 -30.40 15.84 -19.91
C ASP A 556 -29.07 15.07 -19.92
N SER A 557 -27.99 15.83 -19.82
CA SER A 557 -26.62 15.28 -19.79
C SER A 557 -26.34 14.47 -18.51
N HIS A 558 -27.05 14.75 -17.42
CA HIS A 558 -27.00 14.00 -16.16
C HIS A 558 -27.54 12.56 -16.30
N ASP A 559 -28.56 12.34 -17.13
CA ASP A 559 -29.17 11.01 -17.34
C ASP A 559 -28.18 10.02 -17.99
N ARG A 560 -27.21 10.50 -18.78
CA ARG A 560 -26.18 9.64 -19.38
C ARG A 560 -25.19 9.09 -18.36
N TYR A 561 -24.84 9.88 -17.34
CA TYR A 561 -23.90 9.45 -16.29
C TYR A 561 -24.55 8.43 -15.35
N ALA A 562 -25.82 8.61 -14.99
CA ALA A 562 -26.59 7.63 -14.23
C ALA A 562 -26.65 6.25 -14.94
N ASN A 563 -26.78 6.23 -16.27
CA ASN A 563 -26.79 4.98 -17.04
C ASN A 563 -25.46 4.21 -17.01
N ILE A 564 -24.31 4.91 -16.94
CA ILE A 564 -22.99 4.26 -16.87
C ILE A 564 -22.80 3.62 -15.49
N GLU A 565 -23.17 4.33 -14.42
CA GLU A 565 -23.08 3.84 -13.03
C GLU A 565 -23.99 2.62 -12.78
N ILE A 566 -25.20 2.64 -13.34
CA ILE A 566 -26.12 1.50 -13.27
C ILE A 566 -25.53 0.26 -13.98
N ASN A 567 -24.94 0.43 -15.17
CA ASN A 567 -24.31 -0.69 -15.87
C ASN A 567 -23.12 -1.26 -15.09
N TYR A 568 -22.33 -0.40 -14.45
CA TYR A 568 -21.24 -0.83 -13.57
C TYR A 568 -21.77 -1.63 -12.37
N LEU A 569 -22.80 -1.13 -11.68
CA LEU A 569 -23.45 -1.82 -10.57
C LEU A 569 -23.93 -3.22 -11.00
N LEU A 570 -24.63 -3.32 -12.13
CA LEU A 570 -25.10 -4.60 -12.68
C LEU A 570 -23.95 -5.56 -12.96
N GLN A 571 -22.89 -5.08 -13.61
CA GLN A 571 -21.72 -5.90 -13.89
C GLN A 571 -21.07 -6.40 -12.60
N ARG A 572 -20.94 -5.54 -11.59
CA ARG A 572 -20.37 -5.91 -10.29
C ARG A 572 -21.23 -6.91 -9.54
N MET A 573 -22.55 -6.74 -9.53
CA MET A 573 -23.48 -7.73 -8.99
C MET A 573 -23.39 -9.08 -9.70
N GLU A 574 -23.19 -9.11 -11.03
CA GLU A 574 -23.00 -10.37 -11.76
C GLU A 574 -21.67 -11.08 -11.45
N SER A 575 -20.64 -10.30 -11.10
CA SER A 575 -19.32 -10.83 -10.71
C SER A 575 -19.20 -11.19 -9.24
N TYR A 576 -19.98 -10.54 -8.37
CA TYR A 576 -19.95 -10.70 -6.92
C TYR A 576 -20.23 -12.15 -6.53
N ARG A 577 -19.33 -12.83 -5.81
CA ARG A 577 -19.49 -14.26 -5.48
C ARG A 577 -20.51 -14.52 -4.37
N GLY A 578 -20.90 -13.50 -3.62
CA GLY A 578 -21.90 -13.59 -2.56
C GLY A 578 -23.35 -13.46 -3.04
N LEU A 579 -24.24 -13.17 -2.09
CA LEU A 579 -25.66 -12.91 -2.34
C LEU A 579 -25.93 -11.42 -2.44
N ALA A 580 -26.40 -10.95 -3.60
CA ALA A 580 -26.93 -9.61 -3.77
C ALA A 580 -28.46 -9.66 -3.94
N ILE A 581 -29.16 -9.02 -3.01
CA ILE A 581 -30.62 -8.93 -2.95
C ILE A 581 -31.04 -7.51 -3.36
N LEU A 582 -31.90 -7.40 -4.34
CA LEU A 582 -32.57 -6.15 -4.72
C LEU A 582 -33.98 -6.17 -4.18
N ALA A 583 -34.40 -5.15 -3.46
CA ALA A 583 -35.77 -4.98 -3.02
C ALA A 583 -36.47 -3.88 -3.83
N THR A 584 -37.71 -4.14 -4.24
CA THR A 584 -38.54 -3.14 -4.91
C THR A 584 -40.00 -3.23 -4.46
N ASN A 585 -40.67 -2.09 -4.44
CA ASN A 585 -42.11 -2.03 -4.24
C ASN A 585 -42.90 -2.19 -5.55
N MET A 586 -42.27 -1.90 -6.70
CA MET A 586 -42.93 -1.84 -8.00
C MET A 586 -42.21 -2.71 -9.04
N LYS A 587 -42.46 -4.03 -9.04
CA LYS A 587 -41.90 -4.96 -10.05
C LYS A 587 -42.15 -4.51 -11.50
N SER A 588 -43.32 -3.92 -11.76
CA SER A 588 -43.72 -3.44 -13.09
C SER A 588 -42.89 -2.26 -13.60
N ALA A 589 -42.17 -1.56 -12.72
CA ALA A 589 -41.30 -0.45 -13.06
C ALA A 589 -39.94 -0.91 -13.61
N LEU A 590 -39.54 -2.17 -13.39
CA LEU A 590 -38.25 -2.69 -13.84
C LEU A 590 -38.26 -3.10 -15.32
N ASP A 591 -37.12 -2.91 -16.00
CA ASP A 591 -36.93 -3.36 -17.38
C ASP A 591 -36.83 -4.90 -17.49
N LYS A 592 -37.40 -5.45 -18.57
CA LYS A 592 -37.34 -6.89 -18.89
C LYS A 592 -35.91 -7.38 -19.14
N ALA A 593 -35.04 -6.54 -19.69
CA ALA A 593 -33.64 -6.91 -19.92
C ALA A 593 -32.89 -7.13 -18.60
N PHE A 594 -33.19 -6.32 -17.58
CA PHE A 594 -32.64 -6.46 -16.24
C PHE A 594 -33.15 -7.71 -15.53
N MET A 595 -34.47 -7.97 -15.58
CA MET A 595 -35.06 -9.16 -14.97
C MET A 595 -34.45 -10.48 -15.46
N ARG A 596 -34.00 -10.55 -16.72
CA ARG A 596 -33.35 -11.74 -17.29
C ARG A 596 -31.97 -12.05 -16.69
N ARG A 597 -31.32 -11.08 -16.05
CA ARG A 597 -30.01 -11.24 -15.42
C ARG A 597 -30.12 -11.69 -13.96
N LEU A 598 -31.31 -11.61 -13.37
CA LEU A 598 -31.59 -12.03 -12.01
C LEU A 598 -31.81 -13.54 -11.99
N ARG A 599 -31.14 -14.22 -11.05
CA ARG A 599 -31.23 -15.68 -10.91
C ARG A 599 -32.53 -16.09 -10.22
N PHE A 600 -32.96 -15.31 -9.24
CA PHE A 600 -34.20 -15.54 -8.50
C PHE A 600 -35.07 -14.28 -8.49
N ILE A 601 -36.38 -14.49 -8.59
CA ILE A 601 -37.38 -13.45 -8.39
C ILE A 601 -38.39 -13.99 -7.39
N VAL A 602 -38.39 -13.43 -6.19
CA VAL A 602 -39.31 -13.79 -5.10
C VAL A 602 -40.35 -12.70 -4.97
N GLU A 603 -41.60 -13.05 -5.24
CA GLU A 603 -42.74 -12.16 -5.04
C GLU A 603 -43.27 -12.30 -3.61
N PHE A 604 -43.43 -11.18 -2.91
CA PHE A 604 -43.96 -11.09 -1.57
C PHE A 604 -45.41 -10.58 -1.65
N PRO A 605 -46.38 -11.49 -1.78
CA PRO A 605 -47.78 -11.09 -1.94
C PRO A 605 -48.31 -10.43 -0.67
N PHE A 606 -49.42 -9.71 -0.82
CA PHE A 606 -50.17 -9.23 0.33
C PHE A 606 -50.66 -10.44 1.16
N PRO A 607 -50.44 -10.47 2.50
CA PRO A 607 -50.76 -11.65 3.30
C PRO A 607 -52.26 -11.91 3.33
N GLY A 608 -52.67 -13.17 3.15
CA GLY A 608 -54.05 -13.60 3.26
C GLY A 608 -54.53 -13.65 4.72
N SER A 609 -55.77 -14.08 4.93
CA SER A 609 -56.37 -14.11 6.27
C SER A 609 -55.64 -15.08 7.21
N GLU A 610 -55.29 -16.27 6.74
CA GLU A 610 -54.58 -17.26 7.59
C GLU A 610 -53.14 -16.82 7.87
N GLU A 611 -52.44 -16.23 6.89
CA GLU A 611 -51.10 -15.69 7.10
C GLU A 611 -51.12 -14.55 8.13
N ARG A 612 -52.07 -13.62 8.04
CA ARG A 612 -52.21 -12.53 9.04
C ARG A 612 -52.50 -13.06 10.43
N LYS A 613 -53.31 -14.12 10.56
CA LYS A 613 -53.58 -14.77 11.84
C LYS A 613 -52.30 -15.35 12.45
N GLU A 614 -51.46 -16.00 11.65
CA GLU A 614 -50.16 -16.49 12.10
C GLU A 614 -49.20 -15.36 12.48
N ILE A 615 -49.18 -14.27 11.70
CA ILE A 615 -48.38 -13.08 12.03
C ILE A 615 -48.81 -12.54 13.41
N TRP A 616 -50.11 -12.34 13.63
CA TRP A 616 -50.64 -11.87 14.93
C TRP A 616 -50.29 -12.79 16.10
N ARG A 617 -50.23 -14.11 15.87
CA ARG A 617 -49.83 -15.07 16.91
C ARG A 617 -48.36 -14.92 17.31
N LYS A 618 -47.49 -14.57 16.36
CA LYS A 618 -46.03 -14.53 16.54
C LYS A 618 -45.47 -13.14 16.83
N ILE A 619 -46.25 -12.08 16.64
CA ILE A 619 -45.75 -10.70 16.66
C ILE A 619 -45.28 -10.23 18.04
N PHE A 620 -45.88 -10.76 19.10
CA PHE A 620 -45.56 -10.37 20.46
C PHE A 620 -44.42 -11.24 21.02
N PRO A 621 -43.35 -10.63 21.58
CA PRO A 621 -42.34 -11.38 22.33
C PRO A 621 -42.96 -12.20 23.47
N SER A 622 -42.35 -13.33 23.82
CA SER A 622 -42.82 -14.23 24.88
C SER A 622 -42.96 -13.57 26.26
N ASN A 623 -42.17 -12.54 26.53
CA ASN A 623 -42.22 -11.77 27.78
C ASN A 623 -43.34 -10.71 27.81
N THR A 624 -44.07 -10.53 26.70
CA THR A 624 -45.14 -9.53 26.65
C THR A 624 -46.34 -10.05 27.43
N PRO A 625 -46.86 -9.31 28.42
CA PRO A 625 -48.07 -9.69 29.12
C PRO A 625 -49.29 -9.50 28.19
N ILE A 626 -49.80 -10.60 27.66
CA ILE A 626 -50.93 -10.62 26.72
C ILE A 626 -52.17 -11.16 27.43
N ASP A 627 -53.34 -10.58 27.14
CA ASP A 627 -54.63 -11.12 27.60
C ASP A 627 -54.94 -12.45 26.89
N GLU A 628 -55.41 -13.45 27.63
CA GLU A 628 -55.75 -14.77 27.07
C GLU A 628 -56.94 -14.70 26.09
N ASN A 629 -57.71 -13.61 26.13
CA ASN A 629 -58.93 -13.42 25.33
C ASN A 629 -58.70 -12.72 23.96
N LEU A 630 -57.49 -12.72 23.42
CA LEU A 630 -57.25 -12.14 22.09
C LEU A 630 -57.98 -12.89 20.97
N ASP A 631 -58.86 -12.19 20.25
CA ASP A 631 -59.54 -12.74 19.06
C ASP A 631 -58.68 -12.56 17.81
N LEU A 632 -57.77 -13.53 17.59
CA LEU A 632 -56.89 -13.55 16.42
C LEU A 632 -57.66 -13.67 15.10
N GLN A 633 -58.83 -14.31 15.08
CA GLN A 633 -59.64 -14.41 13.85
C GLN A 633 -60.19 -13.05 13.45
N ARG A 634 -60.61 -12.23 14.43
CA ARG A 634 -61.06 -10.87 14.17
C ARG A 634 -59.90 -9.98 13.68
N LEU A 635 -58.74 -10.08 14.31
CA LEU A 635 -57.55 -9.33 13.89
C LEU A 635 -57.07 -9.72 12.48
N ALA A 636 -57.19 -10.99 12.11
CA ALA A 636 -56.86 -11.50 10.79
C ALA A 636 -57.74 -10.94 9.65
N LYS A 637 -58.98 -10.52 9.95
CA LYS A 637 -59.86 -9.88 8.96
C LYS A 637 -59.41 -8.46 8.58
N MET A 638 -58.56 -7.83 9.38
CA MET A 638 -58.00 -6.53 9.06
C MET A 638 -56.97 -6.66 7.93
N ASN A 639 -57.24 -6.04 6.79
CA ASN A 639 -56.35 -6.06 5.63
C ASN A 639 -55.13 -5.16 5.87
N LEU A 640 -54.15 -5.66 6.61
CA LEU A 640 -52.88 -5.00 6.94
C LEU A 640 -51.70 -5.87 6.47
N THR A 641 -50.58 -5.22 6.12
CA THR A 641 -49.32 -5.92 5.87
C THR A 641 -48.67 -6.36 7.18
N GLY A 642 -47.67 -7.25 7.13
CA GLY A 642 -46.93 -7.67 8.33
C GLY A 642 -46.27 -6.50 9.07
N GLY A 643 -45.70 -5.54 8.33
CA GLY A 643 -45.13 -4.32 8.89
C GLY A 643 -46.16 -3.43 9.59
N ASN A 644 -47.38 -3.30 9.02
CA ASN A 644 -48.44 -2.57 9.70
C ASN A 644 -48.94 -3.33 10.95
N ILE A 645 -49.05 -4.65 10.91
CA ILE A 645 -49.39 -5.47 12.07
C ILE A 645 -48.35 -5.27 13.19
N HIS A 646 -47.07 -5.25 12.84
CA HIS A 646 -45.99 -4.96 13.79
C HIS A 646 -46.15 -3.58 14.44
N ASN A 647 -46.38 -2.53 13.66
CA ASN A 647 -46.62 -1.18 14.18
C ASN A 647 -47.82 -1.13 15.14
N VAL A 648 -48.91 -1.82 14.78
CA VAL A 648 -50.10 -1.88 15.64
C VAL A 648 -49.80 -2.62 16.93
N ALA A 649 -49.14 -3.78 16.87
CA ALA A 649 -48.77 -4.57 18.05
C ALA A 649 -47.85 -3.78 18.99
N LEU A 650 -46.84 -3.10 18.45
CA LEU A 650 -45.91 -2.27 19.21
C LEU A 650 -46.61 -1.08 19.87
N ASN A 651 -47.47 -0.37 19.14
CA ASN A 651 -48.25 0.74 19.69
C ASN A 651 -49.22 0.25 20.78
N ALA A 652 -49.85 -0.91 20.60
CA ALA A 652 -50.72 -1.52 21.60
C ALA A 652 -49.94 -1.88 22.88
N ALA A 653 -48.70 -2.37 22.75
CA ALA A 653 -47.81 -2.64 23.88
C ALA A 653 -47.42 -1.36 24.64
N PHE A 654 -47.13 -0.27 23.92
CA PHE A 654 -46.88 1.03 24.57
C PHE A 654 -48.11 1.57 25.29
N LEU A 655 -49.30 1.41 24.72
CA LEU A 655 -50.55 1.79 25.40
C LEU A 655 -50.81 0.91 26.64
N ALA A 656 -50.52 -0.38 26.56
CA ALA A 656 -50.64 -1.31 27.68
C ALA A 656 -49.69 -0.97 28.84
N ALA A 657 -48.46 -0.55 28.53
CA ALA A 657 -47.48 -0.12 29.53
C ALA A 657 -47.90 1.12 30.33
N GLN A 658 -48.86 1.91 29.83
CA GLN A 658 -49.45 3.06 30.54
C GLN A 658 -50.62 2.67 31.44
N GLN A 659 -51.17 1.45 31.29
CA GLN A 659 -52.28 0.96 32.09
C GLN A 659 -51.76 0.34 33.41
N PRO A 660 -52.54 0.41 34.50
CA PRO A 660 -52.16 -0.21 35.79
C PRO A 660 -51.88 -1.71 35.68
N ASP A 661 -52.61 -2.41 34.82
CA ASP A 661 -52.50 -3.86 34.63
C ASP A 661 -51.35 -4.28 33.70
N GLY A 662 -50.74 -3.34 32.96
CA GLY A 662 -49.61 -3.58 32.06
C GLY A 662 -49.87 -4.54 30.89
N LYS A 663 -51.09 -5.08 30.73
CA LYS A 663 -51.45 -6.14 29.79
C LYS A 663 -51.95 -5.62 28.45
N VAL A 664 -51.54 -6.28 27.36
CA VAL A 664 -52.05 -6.03 26.01
C VAL A 664 -53.43 -6.68 25.86
N THR A 665 -54.48 -5.86 25.81
CA THR A 665 -55.87 -6.29 25.67
C THR A 665 -56.43 -5.96 24.28
N MET A 666 -57.53 -6.63 23.89
CA MET A 666 -58.18 -6.38 22.58
C MET A 666 -58.55 -4.90 22.34
N PRO A 667 -59.14 -4.15 23.30
CA PRO A 667 -59.44 -2.73 23.10
C PRO A 667 -58.21 -1.89 22.74
N LEU A 668 -57.05 -2.17 23.35
CA LEU A 668 -55.81 -1.44 23.06
C LEU A 668 -55.30 -1.74 21.66
N ILE A 669 -55.35 -3.01 21.23
CA ILE A 669 -54.98 -3.41 19.86
C ILE A 669 -55.91 -2.76 18.83
N LEU A 670 -57.23 -2.79 19.06
CA LEU A 670 -58.20 -2.18 18.13
C LEU A 670 -58.03 -0.65 18.04
N ASN A 671 -57.69 0.02 19.14
CA ASN A 671 -57.39 1.46 19.15
C ASN A 671 -56.10 1.77 18.36
N ALA A 672 -55.04 0.98 18.57
CA ALA A 672 -53.81 1.09 17.81
C ALA A 672 -54.06 0.82 16.31
N ALA A 673 -54.86 -0.20 15.98
CA ALA A 673 -55.24 -0.53 14.62
C ALA A 673 -56.00 0.62 13.96
N ARG A 674 -56.96 1.23 14.65
CA ARG A 674 -57.70 2.40 14.17
C ARG A 674 -56.77 3.55 13.80
N THR A 675 -55.74 3.79 14.61
CA THR A 675 -54.74 4.84 14.36
C THR A 675 -53.90 4.52 13.12
N GLU A 676 -53.47 3.27 12.96
CA GLU A 676 -52.72 2.84 11.76
C GLU A 676 -53.58 2.90 10.49
N PHE A 677 -54.86 2.50 10.55
CA PHE A 677 -55.78 2.62 9.41
C PHE A 677 -56.01 4.07 8.98
N LYS A 678 -56.11 5.00 9.95
CA LYS A 678 -56.18 6.45 9.66
C LYS A 678 -54.89 6.95 9.00
N LYS A 679 -53.72 6.54 9.50
CA LYS A 679 -52.41 6.88 8.92
C LYS A 679 -52.25 6.37 7.49
N LEU A 680 -52.81 5.20 7.18
CA LEU A 680 -52.78 4.60 5.85
C LEU A 680 -53.88 5.14 4.90
N GLU A 681 -54.71 6.08 5.37
CA GLU A 681 -55.86 6.64 4.62
C GLU A 681 -56.80 5.56 4.06
N ARG A 682 -56.90 4.41 4.73
CA ARG A 682 -57.73 3.28 4.27
C ARG A 682 -59.17 3.43 4.77
N PRO A 683 -60.19 3.19 3.93
CA PRO A 683 -61.59 3.20 4.37
C PRO A 683 -61.83 2.02 5.33
N ALA A 684 -62.25 2.32 6.55
CA ALA A 684 -62.61 1.33 7.56
C ALA A 684 -63.91 1.73 8.25
N LYS A 685 -64.77 0.75 8.56
CA LYS A 685 -66.01 1.02 9.29
C LYS A 685 -65.68 1.16 10.77
N GLU A 686 -66.22 2.19 11.41
CA GLU A 686 -66.00 2.44 12.84
C GLU A 686 -66.50 1.26 13.72
N SER A 687 -67.45 0.46 13.21
CA SER A 687 -67.89 -0.80 13.85
C SER A 687 -66.78 -1.83 14.01
N ASP A 688 -65.80 -1.84 13.11
CA ASP A 688 -64.77 -2.89 13.07
C ASP A 688 -63.78 -2.75 14.23
N PHE A 689 -63.67 -1.55 14.82
CA PHE A 689 -62.78 -1.21 15.94
C PHE A 689 -63.47 -1.20 17.31
N ARG A 690 -64.79 -1.45 17.39
CA ARG A 690 -65.50 -1.54 18.68
C ARG A 690 -65.33 -2.92 19.30
N TRP A 691 -64.80 -2.98 20.52
CA TRP A 691 -64.83 -4.20 21.33
C TRP A 691 -66.17 -4.25 22.09
N LEU A 692 -66.92 -5.33 21.89
CA LEU A 692 -68.10 -5.65 22.71
C LEU A 692 -67.63 -6.79 23.61
N ASP A 693 -67.53 -6.54 24.92
CA ASP A 693 -67.12 -7.59 25.85
C ASP A 693 -68.11 -8.75 25.80
N LYS A 694 -67.59 -9.99 25.74
CA LYS A 694 -68.41 -11.21 25.76
C LYS A 694 -69.25 -11.37 27.04
N THR A 695 -69.06 -10.50 28.04
CA THR A 695 -69.87 -10.43 29.25
C THR A 695 -71.18 -9.63 29.08
N GLU A 696 -71.34 -8.84 28.02
CA GLU A 696 -72.58 -8.07 27.76
C GLU A 696 -73.56 -8.77 26.80
N ALA A 697 -73.25 -9.98 26.34
CA ALA A 697 -74.08 -10.76 25.41
C ALA A 697 -74.82 -11.94 26.07
N LYS A 698 -75.32 -11.76 27.30
CA LYS A 698 -76.25 -12.70 27.96
C LYS A 698 -77.55 -12.04 28.35
#